data_AF-A0A9J5Z441-F1
#
_entry.id   AF-A0A9J5Z441-F1
#
_cell.length_a   1.000
_cell.length_b   1.000
_cell.length_c   1.000
_cell.angle_alpha   90.00
_cell.angle_beta   90.00
_cell.angle_gamma   90.00
#
_symmetry.space_group_name_H-M   'P 1'
#
loop_
_entity.id
_entity.type
_entity.pdbx_description
1 polymer ?
#
loop_
_entity_poly.entity_id
_entity_poly.type
_entity_poly.pdbx_seq_one_letter_code
_entity_poly.pdbx_strand_id
1 'polypeptide(L)'
;MTIGGSFPNRHLLRLFPLVFATIITSVYGTCQLSFEQGNKLYNYSLTNPIRNFPHGILSEDGFYKVAVNGTVLWFQLCDAMIFNHDPPTCVECGERGQEDRDGPQKSLNDYETSFRLWYLLQPWCTIVVAGGSWQDCGGISRCGMGCSALVANIIGGYPVCTTLGYSSSTSFELIDKTDPLKGITAKLSNRGSKSNCSLAVSVVCDTNGVQGPQTLELVGTCDYATKIHHPSGCALIISSHGNGMGWFGTMLILILFFFGVYLLGGAVYRYYSLGIRGIDSSFTSLVRRFRGPSHEKNKKLPFAIGETKEGCNVFNGKWVWDEKRPLYEESECPYIQPQLTCQEHERPDKNYQHWRWQPHDCSLPSFNATLVLETLRGKRMLFVGDSLNRGQYVSMVCLVHRLIPENAKSMKTIGNFDVFTIKDYNATIEFYWAPFLLESNSDDAVKHRIEERVVRKGSINAHGKYWKGANIIVFNTYLWWMRGPHFNILQGSFDDEVKDIVEVSTEEAYGMAIKKKSKEKLPFAIGETKEGCNVFNGKWIWDEKRPLYEESECPYIQPQLTCQEHGRPDKDYQHWRWQPHNCSLPSFNATLMLETLRGKKMLFVGDSLNRGQYVSMVCLVHRIIPENAKSMNTVGSFDVFNIKDYNATIEFYWAPFLLESNSDNPGKHRIEERVVRKDSINTHGKYWKGADIIVFNTYLWWRSGFNFNILQGSFDDEVKDIVEVSTEEAYRMAMKSLLRWIKKNMDPKKTRVFFTSMSPSHERSIDWGGEPNKNCYNETKMIEDPNYWGSDSRKSIMQVISQEFGKSKLPISFLNITQLSSYRKDAHTTIYKKQWSKLTQKQLANPFSYADCFHCLVVFLITYSSYLLPSSPSVTSLANLIWPNPKSSSKFLILSCLTLFFVVLEKNKDYTLPPFAIGEGEKDCNLFSGKWIWDELNRPLYNESECPYLLPQVTCQEHGRPDKDYLYWRWQPNDCLIPRFNASLILENLRGKRMMFVGDSLNRGQFTSMVCLLHKIVPNDAKSLDKVDSFTIFTAKDYNATIEFYWAPFLLESNADSPGKHRVPYRIVRKNSIDTHGKYWKGVDILVFNTYIWWMSGRTFKILNGTFDDDNVKDIEDVPTNDAYRMGMKNLLRWINKNMDPKRNRVFFTSMSKEWGGDPNGNCYNETKMIEDPNYWGSDSRKSIMQVIKEEFSKSKVPITFLNITQLSMPRRDAHTSIYKERWGPLSPQEKANPSSYADCIHWCLPGLQDVWNELLYAKLFYA
;
A
#
# COMPACT_ATOMS: atom_id res chain seq x y z
N MET A 1 -22.58 34.38 62.28
CA MET A 1 -22.62 33.94 63.70
C MET A 1 -21.82 32.66 63.86
N THR A 2 -21.53 32.26 65.09
CA THR A 2 -20.54 31.24 65.50
C THR A 2 -21.14 29.84 65.71
N ILE A 3 -20.27 28.87 66.03
CA ILE A 3 -20.56 27.46 66.43
C ILE A 3 -20.90 26.55 65.24
N GLY A 4 -20.42 25.31 65.10
CA GLY A 4 -19.39 24.60 65.88
C GLY A 4 -19.62 23.07 65.93
N GLY A 5 -18.72 22.26 65.34
CA GLY A 5 -18.80 20.79 65.33
C GLY A 5 -17.82 20.11 64.37
N SER A 6 -17.57 18.81 64.52
CA SER A 6 -16.61 17.98 63.76
C SER A 6 -17.19 16.57 63.55
N PHE A 7 -16.65 15.62 62.76
CA PHE A 7 -15.33 15.36 62.12
C PHE A 7 -15.57 14.74 60.70
N PRO A 8 -14.58 14.21 59.93
CA PRO A 8 -13.11 14.26 59.95
C PRO A 8 -12.51 14.76 58.59
N ASN A 9 -11.26 14.38 58.28
CA ASN A 9 -10.59 14.40 56.95
C ASN A 9 -10.37 15.76 56.24
N ARG A 10 -9.15 16.28 56.33
CA ARG A 10 -8.66 17.45 55.57
C ARG A 10 -7.29 17.22 54.89
N HIS A 11 -7.24 16.32 53.90
CA HIS A 11 -6.04 16.14 53.05
C HIS A 11 -6.27 16.32 51.53
N LEU A 12 -7.50 16.54 51.07
CA LEU A 12 -7.84 16.62 49.63
C LEU A 12 -8.00 18.06 49.07
N LEU A 13 -7.65 19.09 49.84
CA LEU A 13 -8.01 20.49 49.52
C LEU A 13 -6.83 21.49 49.54
N ARG A 14 -5.63 21.05 49.13
CA ARG A 14 -4.43 21.90 48.97
C ARG A 14 -3.62 21.70 47.67
N LEU A 15 -4.13 20.97 46.67
CA LEU A 15 -3.43 20.74 45.40
C LEU A 15 -3.98 21.51 44.18
N PHE A 16 -5.15 22.15 44.29
CA PHE A 16 -5.76 22.86 43.17
C PHE A 16 -5.12 24.21 42.74
N PRO A 17 -4.56 25.07 43.62
CA PRO A 17 -4.08 26.40 43.20
C PRO A 17 -2.67 26.39 42.59
N LEU A 18 -1.88 25.33 42.80
CA LEU A 18 -0.46 25.30 42.41
C LEU A 18 -0.26 24.91 40.92
N VAL A 19 -1.27 24.30 40.29
CA VAL A 19 -1.26 23.91 38.86
C VAL A 19 -1.54 25.11 37.95
N PHE A 20 -2.20 26.15 38.45
CA PHE A 20 -2.62 27.31 37.64
C PHE A 20 -1.53 28.39 37.50
N ALA A 21 -0.50 28.38 38.35
CA ALA A 21 0.51 29.43 38.43
C ALA A 21 1.69 29.26 37.44
N THR A 22 1.94 28.05 36.94
CA THR A 22 3.06 27.75 36.01
C THR A 22 2.67 27.77 34.53
N ILE A 23 1.49 28.33 34.20
CA ILE A 23 0.97 28.40 32.82
C ILE A 23 1.29 29.75 32.15
N ILE A 24 1.76 30.75 32.90
CA ILE A 24 2.03 32.11 32.39
C ILE A 24 3.48 32.54 32.67
N THR A 25 4.42 32.04 31.86
CA THR A 25 5.63 32.79 31.39
C THR A 25 6.41 31.98 30.35
N SER A 26 7.15 32.68 29.48
CA SER A 26 8.08 32.13 28.46
C SER A 26 7.50 31.12 27.45
N VAL A 27 6.47 31.53 26.70
CA VAL A 27 6.36 31.16 25.27
C VAL A 27 6.39 32.44 24.44
N TYR A 28 7.59 32.96 24.25
CA TYR A 28 7.91 33.97 23.22
C TYR A 28 8.88 33.31 22.25
N GLY A 29 8.57 33.35 20.95
CA GLY A 29 9.49 32.88 19.92
C GLY A 29 10.74 33.77 19.85
N THR A 30 11.86 33.25 19.35
CA THR A 30 13.18 33.92 19.27
C THR A 30 13.21 35.20 18.41
N CYS A 31 12.10 35.61 17.80
CA CYS A 31 11.93 36.89 17.12
C CYS A 31 10.53 37.52 17.32
N GLN A 32 9.93 37.31 18.49
CA GLN A 32 8.68 37.93 18.93
C GLN A 32 8.91 38.84 20.14
N LEU A 33 8.45 40.09 20.04
CA LEU A 33 8.56 41.10 21.08
C LEU A 33 7.19 41.73 21.30
N SER A 34 6.70 41.72 22.54
CA SER A 34 5.50 42.49 22.92
C SER A 34 5.84 43.51 24.00
N PHE A 35 5.30 44.72 23.87
CA PHE A 35 5.45 45.81 24.83
C PHE A 35 4.10 46.49 25.08
N GLU A 36 3.82 46.89 26.31
CA GLU A 36 2.55 47.53 26.68
C GLU A 36 2.76 49.01 26.98
N GLN A 37 1.96 49.86 26.34
CA GLN A 37 2.01 51.31 26.53
C GLN A 37 0.61 51.92 26.41
N GLY A 38 0.09 52.51 27.50
CA GLY A 38 -1.20 53.20 27.50
C GLY A 38 -2.42 52.30 27.23
N ASN A 39 -2.56 51.19 27.97
CA ASN A 39 -3.62 50.18 27.82
C ASN A 39 -3.70 49.56 26.40
N LYS A 40 -2.58 49.54 25.68
CA LYS A 40 -2.44 48.90 24.36
C LYS A 40 -1.22 48.00 24.36
N LEU A 41 -1.42 46.75 23.94
CA LEU A 41 -0.33 45.81 23.70
C LEU A 41 0.14 45.96 22.25
N TYR A 42 1.39 46.37 22.07
CA TYR A 42 2.10 46.47 20.80
C TYR A 42 2.93 45.21 20.60
N ASN A 43 2.70 44.48 19.51
CA ASN A 43 3.33 43.18 19.26
C ASN A 43 4.03 43.15 17.90
N TYR A 44 5.33 42.85 17.92
CA TYR A 44 6.20 42.67 16.75
C TYR A 44 6.52 41.19 16.60
N SER A 45 6.38 40.65 15.39
CA SER A 45 6.80 39.28 15.08
C SER A 45 7.59 39.29 13.79
N LEU A 46 8.91 39.39 13.92
CA LEU A 46 9.80 39.66 12.79
C LEU A 46 9.71 38.58 11.70
N THR A 47 9.52 37.32 12.10
CA THR A 47 9.43 36.13 11.24
C THR A 47 8.00 35.71 10.87
N ASN A 48 6.96 36.47 11.25
CA ASN A 48 5.60 36.13 10.80
C ASN A 48 5.45 36.42 9.30
N PRO A 49 4.72 35.56 8.55
CA PRO A 49 4.39 35.84 7.17
C PRO A 49 3.49 37.08 7.10
N ILE A 50 3.93 38.09 6.35
CA ILE A 50 3.15 39.28 6.01
C ILE A 50 2.70 39.16 4.54
N ARG A 51 1.61 39.84 4.18
CA ARG A 51 1.15 39.86 2.78
C ARG A 51 2.27 40.38 1.88
N ASN A 52 2.59 39.62 0.83
CA ASN A 52 3.73 39.79 -0.09
C ASN A 52 5.12 39.40 0.46
N PHE A 53 5.28 39.14 1.77
CA PHE A 53 6.57 38.79 2.41
C PHE A 53 6.41 37.54 3.30
N PRO A 54 6.38 36.33 2.68
CA PRO A 54 5.96 35.10 3.35
C PRO A 54 6.96 34.56 4.39
N HIS A 55 8.18 35.10 4.43
CA HIS A 55 9.25 34.71 5.37
C HIS A 55 9.51 35.76 6.47
N GLY A 56 8.71 36.83 6.52
CA GLY A 56 8.98 37.96 7.41
C GLY A 56 10.33 38.62 7.05
N ILE A 57 11.14 38.96 8.05
CA ILE A 57 12.47 39.58 7.89
C ILE A 57 13.59 38.60 7.47
N LEU A 58 13.27 37.32 7.21
CA LEU A 58 14.29 36.35 6.81
C LEU A 58 14.65 36.55 5.33
N SER A 59 15.95 36.69 5.04
CA SER A 59 16.41 36.74 3.65
C SER A 59 16.11 35.42 2.93
N GLU A 60 15.49 35.51 1.74
CA GLU A 60 15.11 34.35 0.91
C GLU A 60 16.34 33.53 0.46
N ASP A 61 17.50 34.18 0.32
CA ASP A 61 18.78 33.55 -0.03
C ASP A 61 19.48 32.85 1.16
N GLY A 62 18.91 32.92 2.38
CA GLY A 62 19.47 32.32 3.59
C GLY A 62 20.39 33.23 4.42
N PHE A 63 20.77 34.40 3.90
CA PHE A 63 21.44 35.49 4.61
C PHE A 63 21.27 36.83 3.88
N TYR A 64 21.47 37.94 4.59
CA TYR A 64 21.78 39.25 4.03
C TYR A 64 23.30 39.43 3.88
N LYS A 65 23.72 40.19 2.87
CA LYS A 65 25.14 40.50 2.60
C LYS A 65 25.30 42.01 2.35
N VAL A 66 26.28 42.62 2.99
CA VAL A 66 26.70 44.01 2.77
C VAL A 66 28.20 44.04 2.51
N ALA A 67 28.65 44.81 1.52
CA ALA A 67 30.07 44.96 1.20
C ALA A 67 30.42 46.45 1.08
N VAL A 68 31.37 46.93 1.88
CA VAL A 68 31.82 48.32 1.91
C VAL A 68 33.34 48.35 2.11
N ASN A 69 34.07 49.07 1.25
CA ASN A 69 35.52 49.33 1.37
C ASN A 69 36.39 48.07 1.59
N GLY A 70 36.06 46.95 0.95
CA GLY A 70 36.81 45.68 1.06
C GLY A 70 36.45 44.82 2.28
N THR A 71 35.62 45.33 3.19
CA THR A 71 34.97 44.57 4.27
C THR A 71 33.66 43.98 3.75
N VAL A 72 33.40 42.71 4.05
CA VAL A 72 32.12 42.05 3.70
C VAL A 72 31.48 41.49 4.97
N LEU A 73 30.25 41.89 5.24
CA LEU A 73 29.42 41.41 6.32
C LEU A 73 28.35 40.47 5.75
N TRP A 74 28.15 39.32 6.38
CA TRP A 74 26.99 38.45 6.18
C TRP A 74 26.25 38.29 7.50
N PHE A 75 24.92 38.31 7.47
CA PHE A 75 24.10 38.06 8.65
C PHE A 75 22.71 37.54 8.30
N GLN A 76 22.08 36.80 9.20
CA GLN A 76 20.66 36.47 9.15
C GLN A 76 20.05 36.88 10.49
N LEU A 77 18.92 37.58 10.47
CA LEU A 77 18.17 37.86 11.70
C LEU A 77 17.32 36.66 12.09
N CYS A 78 17.05 36.49 13.38
CA CYS A 78 16.18 35.44 13.95
C CYS A 78 16.68 33.98 13.81
N ASP A 79 17.52 33.66 12.84
CA ASP A 79 18.00 32.32 12.51
C ASP A 79 19.51 32.31 12.16
N ALA A 80 20.10 31.14 11.94
CA ALA A 80 21.47 31.00 11.45
C ALA A 80 21.57 31.31 9.94
N MET A 81 22.76 31.70 9.48
CA MET A 81 23.04 31.87 8.05
C MET A 81 23.15 30.52 7.34
N ILE A 82 22.52 30.41 6.18
CA ILE A 82 22.55 29.22 5.32
C ILE A 82 23.20 29.58 3.99
N PHE A 83 24.31 28.92 3.65
CA PHE A 83 25.06 29.17 2.40
C PHE A 83 24.69 28.11 1.35
N ASN A 84 23.97 28.52 0.30
CA ASN A 84 23.48 27.64 -0.77
C ASN A 84 24.55 27.27 -1.83
N HIS A 85 25.74 27.88 -1.76
CA HIS A 85 26.95 27.52 -2.49
C HIS A 85 28.13 27.45 -1.51
N ASP A 86 29.28 26.90 -1.93
CA ASP A 86 30.41 26.65 -1.03
C ASP A 86 30.76 27.90 -0.19
N PRO A 87 30.63 27.85 1.15
CA PRO A 87 31.04 28.94 2.02
C PRO A 87 32.56 29.13 1.94
N PRO A 88 33.08 30.35 2.23
CA PRO A 88 34.51 30.65 2.12
C PRO A 88 35.35 29.63 2.91
N THR A 89 36.15 28.87 2.18
CA THR A 89 36.97 27.77 2.69
C THR A 89 38.26 28.29 3.32
N CYS A 90 38.62 27.71 4.46
CA CYS A 90 39.98 27.79 4.96
C CYS A 90 40.85 26.83 4.15
N VAL A 91 42.01 27.30 3.69
CA VAL A 91 42.90 26.55 2.81
C VAL A 91 43.82 25.64 3.63
N GLU A 92 44.05 24.42 3.14
CA GLU A 92 44.96 23.39 3.67
C GLU A 92 44.71 22.85 5.09
N CYS A 93 44.00 21.71 5.17
CA CYS A 93 44.16 20.70 6.23
C CYS A 93 43.85 19.30 5.66
N GLY A 94 44.64 18.29 6.04
CA GLY A 94 44.55 16.92 5.49
C GLY A 94 44.88 15.83 6.52
N GLU A 95 44.40 14.62 6.24
CA GLU A 95 44.40 13.46 7.16
C GLU A 95 45.68 12.60 7.05
N ARG A 96 45.90 11.69 8.02
CA ARG A 96 47.02 10.73 7.97
C ARG A 96 46.74 9.43 8.73
N GLY A 97 46.98 8.29 8.08
CA GLY A 97 47.11 6.96 8.68
C GLY A 97 47.02 5.84 7.61
N GLN A 98 47.40 4.59 7.88
CA GLN A 98 48.36 4.08 8.88
C GLN A 98 48.70 2.61 8.55
N GLU A 99 49.83 2.34 7.91
CA GLU A 99 50.47 1.00 7.94
C GLU A 99 51.92 1.08 7.42
N ASP A 100 52.90 0.76 8.27
CA ASP A 100 53.72 -0.46 8.12
C ASP A 100 54.58 -0.68 9.38
N ARG A 101 55.32 -1.80 9.48
CA ARG A 101 56.23 -2.11 10.61
C ARG A 101 57.70 -2.25 10.16
N ASP A 102 58.60 -1.45 10.74
CA ASP A 102 59.86 -1.91 11.37
C ASP A 102 60.77 -0.73 11.77
N GLY A 103 61.68 -0.96 12.74
CA GLY A 103 62.83 -0.06 13.03
C GLY A 103 62.60 1.06 14.08
N PRO A 104 63.54 1.29 15.03
CA PRO A 104 63.42 2.35 16.05
C PRO A 104 64.49 3.48 15.95
N GLN A 105 64.14 4.67 16.48
CA GLN A 105 64.97 5.60 17.31
C GLN A 105 64.83 7.13 17.02
N LYS A 106 64.42 7.87 18.07
CA LYS A 106 64.98 9.13 18.63
C LYS A 106 65.17 10.44 17.80
N SER A 107 64.30 11.41 18.12
CA SER A 107 64.57 12.77 18.68
C SER A 107 65.34 13.89 17.94
N LEU A 108 64.73 15.10 17.93
CA LEU A 108 65.24 16.50 18.12
C LEU A 108 66.63 16.89 17.50
N ASN A 109 66.86 18.05 16.84
CA ASN A 109 66.30 19.40 17.05
C ASN A 109 66.60 20.41 15.89
N ASP A 110 65.98 21.60 15.96
CA ASP A 110 66.45 22.96 15.59
C ASP A 110 66.81 23.46 14.15
N TYR A 111 65.98 24.43 13.70
CA TYR A 111 66.23 25.77 13.10
C TYR A 111 66.95 26.06 11.73
N GLU A 112 66.21 26.87 10.94
CA GLU A 112 66.60 28.02 10.07
C GLU A 112 67.25 27.91 8.65
N THR A 113 66.37 28.08 7.64
CA THR A 113 66.42 29.04 6.51
C THR A 113 67.65 29.17 5.57
N SER A 114 67.48 28.82 4.28
CA SER A 114 67.27 29.83 3.18
C SER A 114 67.26 29.28 1.73
N PHE A 115 66.11 29.42 1.05
CA PHE A 115 65.85 29.60 -0.39
C PHE A 115 66.69 28.93 -1.53
N ARG A 116 66.00 28.04 -2.27
CA ARG A 116 66.05 27.77 -3.74
C ARG A 116 67.35 27.26 -4.40
N LEU A 117 67.29 26.00 -4.86
CA LEU A 117 67.12 25.71 -6.31
C LEU A 117 66.35 24.38 -6.53
N TRP A 118 66.10 24.02 -7.80
CA TRP A 118 65.20 22.91 -8.20
C TRP A 118 65.78 21.50 -8.00
N TYR A 119 65.00 20.56 -7.44
CA TYR A 119 64.51 19.29 -8.05
C TYR A 119 63.86 18.35 -6.99
N LEU A 120 62.85 17.57 -7.40
CA LEU A 120 62.35 16.30 -6.80
C LEU A 120 61.67 16.28 -5.39
N LEU A 121 60.55 15.53 -5.34
CA LEU A 121 59.96 14.75 -4.21
C LEU A 121 59.33 15.44 -2.96
N GLN A 122 57.99 15.34 -2.88
CA GLN A 122 57.11 15.26 -1.69
C GLN A 122 56.93 16.50 -0.75
N PRO A 123 55.78 16.64 -0.02
CA PRO A 123 55.41 17.88 0.70
C PRO A 123 55.32 17.76 2.24
N TRP A 124 55.44 18.90 2.95
CA TRP A 124 55.11 19.09 4.38
C TRP A 124 54.49 20.49 4.62
N CYS A 125 53.58 20.62 5.61
CA CYS A 125 52.85 21.86 5.96
C CYS A 125 53.39 22.52 7.25
N THR A 126 53.00 23.77 7.55
CA THR A 126 53.13 24.43 8.89
C THR A 126 52.04 25.49 9.08
N ILE A 127 51.65 25.77 10.33
CA ILE A 127 50.40 26.44 10.74
C ILE A 127 50.67 27.75 11.49
N VAL A 128 49.76 28.75 11.36
CA VAL A 128 49.48 29.72 12.44
C VAL A 128 47.96 29.93 12.58
N VAL A 129 47.43 29.73 13.80
CA VAL A 129 46.04 30.05 14.17
C VAL A 129 46.04 31.29 15.06
N ALA A 130 45.19 32.27 14.76
CA ALA A 130 45.06 33.50 15.54
C ALA A 130 43.73 33.57 16.33
N GLY A 131 43.81 33.39 17.65
CA GLY A 131 42.86 33.97 18.62
C GLY A 131 41.47 33.32 18.81
N GLY A 132 40.96 32.57 17.83
CA GLY A 132 39.67 31.86 17.94
C GLY A 132 39.72 30.63 18.86
N SER A 133 38.60 30.31 19.52
CA SER A 133 38.46 29.05 20.24
C SER A 133 38.08 27.91 19.27
N TRP A 134 38.27 26.65 19.67
CA TRP A 134 37.87 25.47 18.88
C TRP A 134 36.32 25.28 18.82
N GLN A 135 35.55 26.33 19.04
CA GLN A 135 34.08 26.37 19.04
C GLN A 135 33.51 27.54 18.20
N ASP A 136 34.36 28.42 17.66
CA ASP A 136 33.93 29.52 16.78
C ASP A 136 33.57 29.02 15.36
N CYS A 137 32.99 29.91 14.54
CA CYS A 137 32.10 29.56 13.43
C CYS A 137 32.73 28.89 12.20
N GLY A 138 33.17 27.65 12.33
CA GLY A 138 33.75 26.86 11.25
C GLY A 138 35.08 26.24 11.66
N GLY A 139 35.03 25.01 12.17
CA GLY A 139 36.24 24.25 12.48
C GLY A 139 37.03 23.94 11.21
N ILE A 140 38.31 24.37 11.19
CA ILE A 140 39.40 23.97 10.29
C ILE A 140 39.23 24.26 8.77
N SER A 141 38.08 24.01 8.14
CA SER A 141 37.97 23.99 6.66
C SER A 141 36.88 24.89 6.04
N ARG A 142 35.84 25.30 6.77
CA ARG A 142 34.69 26.06 6.20
C ARG A 142 34.15 27.10 7.18
N CYS A 143 34.30 28.39 6.89
CA CYS A 143 33.77 29.46 7.73
C CYS A 143 32.26 29.68 7.58
N GLY A 144 31.57 30.05 8.66
CA GLY A 144 30.22 30.62 8.66
C GLY A 144 29.07 29.67 8.98
N MET A 145 29.29 28.36 9.05
CA MET A 145 28.24 27.41 9.45
C MET A 145 28.02 27.43 10.98
N GLY A 146 26.80 27.78 11.39
CA GLY A 146 26.34 27.73 12.78
C GLY A 146 26.09 29.08 13.46
N CYS A 147 26.23 30.21 12.77
CA CYS A 147 26.10 31.55 13.35
C CYS A 147 25.18 32.45 12.54
N SER A 148 24.82 33.59 13.13
CA SER A 148 23.86 34.57 12.58
C SER A 148 24.52 35.86 12.10
N ALA A 149 25.79 36.10 12.42
CA ALA A 149 26.58 37.17 11.80
C ALA A 149 28.08 36.82 11.73
N LEU A 150 28.70 37.10 10.58
CA LEU A 150 30.16 37.04 10.37
C LEU A 150 30.62 38.20 9.49
N VAL A 151 31.86 38.64 9.68
CA VAL A 151 32.53 39.62 8.82
C VAL A 151 33.83 39.04 8.26
N ALA A 152 34.16 39.31 7.01
CA ALA A 152 35.45 39.01 6.42
C ALA A 152 36.18 40.29 6.01
N ASN A 153 37.45 40.38 6.42
CA ASN A 153 38.37 41.45 6.07
C ASN A 153 39.46 40.89 5.14
N ILE A 154 39.82 41.60 4.08
CA ILE A 154 40.90 41.19 3.18
C ILE A 154 42.24 41.67 3.74
N ILE A 155 43.10 40.73 4.15
CA ILE A 155 44.42 41.00 4.72
C ILE A 155 45.47 40.30 3.84
N GLY A 156 46.44 41.05 3.32
CA GLY A 156 47.52 40.50 2.48
C GLY A 156 47.06 39.85 1.17
N GLY A 157 45.83 40.11 0.73
CA GLY A 157 45.19 39.47 -0.43
C GLY A 157 44.26 38.29 -0.10
N TYR A 158 44.16 37.88 1.17
CA TYR A 158 43.37 36.73 1.61
C TYR A 158 42.21 37.16 2.53
N PRO A 159 41.00 36.54 2.41
CA PRO A 159 39.87 36.87 3.28
C PRO A 159 40.00 36.18 4.66
N VAL A 160 39.99 36.97 5.73
CA VAL A 160 40.02 36.48 7.12
C VAL A 160 38.64 36.71 7.76
N CYS A 161 37.96 35.63 8.14
CA CYS A 161 36.60 35.66 8.68
C CYS A 161 36.60 35.77 10.22
N THR A 162 35.66 36.54 10.78
CA THR A 162 35.45 36.76 12.23
C THR A 162 33.97 36.63 12.58
N THR A 163 33.66 35.94 13.68
CA THR A 163 32.28 35.67 14.14
C THR A 163 31.75 36.82 15.00
N LEU A 164 30.58 37.38 14.65
CA LEU A 164 29.97 38.52 15.35
C LEU A 164 28.76 38.16 16.23
N GLY A 165 28.12 37.01 16.00
CA GLY A 165 27.04 36.55 16.90
C GLY A 165 26.18 35.39 16.39
N TYR A 166 25.38 34.85 17.30
CA TYR A 166 24.51 33.68 17.12
C TYR A 166 23.04 34.06 17.37
N SER A 167 22.08 33.36 16.76
CA SER A 167 20.63 33.61 16.95
C SER A 167 20.20 33.51 18.42
N SER A 168 20.78 32.55 19.16
CA SER A 168 20.63 32.36 20.61
C SER A 168 21.20 33.50 21.48
N SER A 169 21.91 34.46 20.87
CA SER A 169 22.51 35.63 21.51
C SER A 169 21.96 36.96 20.97
N THR A 170 20.79 36.93 20.32
CA THR A 170 20.08 38.12 19.85
C THR A 170 19.32 38.82 20.98
N SER A 171 19.40 40.14 21.05
CA SER A 171 18.58 41.00 21.91
C SER A 171 17.83 42.04 21.08
N PHE A 172 16.62 42.43 21.49
CA PHE A 172 15.77 43.38 20.76
C PHE A 172 15.44 44.61 21.60
N GLU A 173 15.53 45.80 21.00
CA GLU A 173 15.10 47.07 21.59
C GLU A 173 14.25 47.87 20.59
N LEU A 174 13.38 48.78 21.08
CA LEU A 174 12.68 49.74 20.21
C LEU A 174 13.70 50.73 19.60
N ILE A 175 13.53 51.08 18.31
CA ILE A 175 14.33 52.14 17.66
C ILE A 175 14.11 53.49 18.36
N ASP A 176 12.91 53.73 18.87
CA ASP A 176 12.54 54.89 19.66
C ASP A 176 11.63 54.45 20.82
N LYS A 177 11.97 54.82 22.05
CA LYS A 177 11.20 54.45 23.25
C LYS A 177 10.01 55.41 23.51
N THR A 178 9.89 56.47 22.73
CA THR A 178 8.75 57.41 22.74
C THR A 178 7.73 57.14 21.62
N ASP A 179 8.17 56.52 20.51
CA ASP A 179 7.32 56.13 19.38
C ASP A 179 7.61 54.68 18.94
N PRO A 180 6.87 53.69 19.48
CA PRO A 180 7.05 52.29 19.11
C PRO A 180 6.79 52.00 17.62
N LEU A 181 6.02 52.83 16.90
CA LEU A 181 5.61 52.52 15.53
C LEU A 181 6.76 52.62 14.51
N LYS A 182 7.90 53.22 14.88
CA LYS A 182 9.12 53.29 14.04
C LYS A 182 9.80 51.93 13.81
N GLY A 183 9.59 50.95 14.70
CA GLY A 183 10.18 49.60 14.61
C GLY A 183 11.29 49.32 15.62
N ILE A 184 12.06 48.26 15.38
CA ILE A 184 12.92 47.63 16.40
C ILE A 184 14.34 47.31 15.90
N THR A 185 15.32 47.38 16.80
CA THR A 185 16.72 47.03 16.53
C THR A 185 17.04 45.68 17.16
N ALA A 186 17.60 44.77 16.36
CA ALA A 186 18.13 43.48 16.79
C ALA A 186 19.65 43.56 16.92
N LYS A 187 20.20 43.24 18.09
CA LYS A 187 21.65 43.20 18.36
C LYS A 187 22.12 41.76 18.61
N LEU A 188 23.08 41.31 17.80
CA LEU A 188 23.76 40.02 17.83
C LEU A 188 25.15 40.21 18.46
N SER A 189 25.62 39.28 19.30
CA SER A 189 26.95 39.40 19.96
C SER A 189 27.63 38.07 20.21
N ASN A 190 28.96 37.99 20.07
CA ASN A 190 29.74 36.85 20.55
C ASN A 190 30.08 37.02 22.04
N ARG A 191 30.10 35.91 22.80
CA ARG A 191 30.48 35.86 24.23
C ARG A 191 31.86 35.24 24.49
N GLY A 192 32.57 34.81 23.43
CA GLY A 192 33.91 34.23 23.51
C GLY A 192 35.03 35.23 23.20
N SER A 193 36.12 35.17 23.99
CA SER A 193 37.35 35.98 23.87
C SER A 193 37.23 37.48 24.22
N LYS A 194 38.36 38.21 24.24
CA LYS A 194 38.55 39.48 24.98
C LYS A 194 38.11 40.76 24.26
N SER A 195 37.32 40.66 23.19
CA SER A 195 36.71 41.80 22.50
C SER A 195 35.33 41.41 21.99
N ASN A 196 34.28 41.91 22.65
CA ASN A 196 32.89 41.51 22.41
C ASN A 196 32.29 42.19 21.15
N CYS A 197 32.87 41.92 19.99
CA CYS A 197 32.42 42.44 18.70
C CYS A 197 30.97 42.00 18.42
N SER A 198 30.14 42.94 17.97
CA SER A 198 28.69 42.75 17.81
C SER A 198 28.14 43.38 16.53
N LEU A 199 26.94 42.97 16.13
CA LEU A 199 26.20 43.53 15.00
C LEU A 199 24.83 44.04 15.45
N ALA A 200 24.49 45.28 15.14
CA ALA A 200 23.16 45.86 15.33
C ALA A 200 22.47 46.07 13.97
N VAL A 201 21.23 45.57 13.84
CA VAL A 201 20.39 45.72 12.66
C VAL A 201 19.08 46.39 13.05
N SER A 202 18.83 47.61 12.58
CA SER A 202 17.57 48.32 12.81
C SER A 202 16.55 47.98 11.72
N VAL A 203 15.45 47.33 12.10
CA VAL A 203 14.31 47.00 11.23
C VAL A 203 13.25 48.10 11.37
N VAL A 204 13.29 49.05 10.45
CA VAL A 204 12.38 50.19 10.38
C VAL A 204 11.04 49.74 9.81
N CYS A 205 9.93 50.17 10.41
CA CYS A 205 8.59 49.94 9.87
C CYS A 205 8.41 50.69 8.53
N ASP A 206 8.14 49.94 7.46
CA ASP A 206 7.65 50.47 6.18
C ASP A 206 6.56 49.53 5.68
N THR A 207 5.34 50.03 5.44
CA THR A 207 4.21 49.22 4.98
C THR A 207 4.14 49.02 3.47
N ASN A 208 4.94 49.77 2.71
CA ASN A 208 4.74 49.97 1.27
C ASN A 208 5.78 49.21 0.42
N GLY A 209 6.91 48.82 1.00
CA GLY A 209 7.96 48.08 0.31
C GLY A 209 8.99 47.48 1.26
N VAL A 210 10.02 46.87 0.67
CA VAL A 210 11.17 46.29 1.39
C VAL A 210 12.45 46.82 0.78
N GLN A 211 13.34 47.33 1.63
CA GLN A 211 14.66 47.80 1.24
C GLN A 211 15.71 47.11 2.12
N GLY A 212 16.48 46.22 1.50
CA GLY A 212 17.57 45.49 2.14
C GLY A 212 18.70 46.41 2.64
N PRO A 213 19.66 45.87 3.39
CA PRO A 213 20.69 46.66 4.05
C PRO A 213 21.66 47.31 3.05
N GLN A 214 21.70 48.65 3.03
CA GLN A 214 22.51 49.44 2.10
C GLN A 214 23.70 50.17 2.74
N THR A 215 23.71 50.33 4.07
CA THR A 215 24.81 50.98 4.81
C THR A 215 25.47 50.02 5.78
N LEU A 216 26.77 50.23 6.03
CA LEU A 216 27.53 49.55 7.08
C LEU A 216 28.35 50.60 7.82
N GLU A 217 27.97 50.88 9.06
CA GLU A 217 28.65 51.84 9.94
C GLU A 217 29.46 51.04 10.98
N LEU A 218 30.76 51.36 11.15
CA LEU A 218 31.59 50.80 12.22
C LEU A 218 31.48 51.72 13.44
N VAL A 219 30.85 51.24 14.51
CA VAL A 219 30.44 52.03 15.68
C VAL A 219 31.33 51.68 16.88
N GLY A 220 32.64 51.89 16.73
CA GLY A 220 33.64 51.56 17.75
C GLY A 220 34.84 50.82 17.15
N THR A 221 35.43 49.90 17.91
CA THR A 221 36.63 49.16 17.47
C THR A 221 36.32 47.92 16.62
N CYS A 222 35.18 47.25 16.85
CA CYS A 222 34.73 46.09 16.06
C CYS A 222 33.21 45.86 16.13
N ASP A 223 32.43 46.87 16.51
CA ASP A 223 30.97 46.82 16.50
C ASP A 223 30.43 47.39 15.19
N TYR A 224 29.49 46.68 14.57
CA TYR A 224 28.92 47.02 13.25
C TYR A 224 27.44 47.39 13.37
N ALA A 225 26.98 48.33 12.55
CA ALA A 225 25.58 48.74 12.48
C ALA A 225 25.07 48.82 11.03
N THR A 226 23.83 48.40 10.81
CA THR A 226 23.13 48.48 9.51
C THR A 226 21.61 48.62 9.71
N LYS A 227 20.88 48.97 8.64
CA LYS A 227 19.46 49.36 8.66
C LYS A 227 18.70 48.68 7.52
N ILE A 228 17.50 48.17 7.79
CA ILE A 228 16.61 47.50 6.83
C ILE A 228 15.21 48.12 6.99
N HIS A 229 14.52 48.40 5.88
CA HIS A 229 13.11 48.82 5.92
C HIS A 229 12.22 47.63 5.56
N HIS A 230 11.26 47.29 6.43
CA HIS A 230 10.41 46.10 6.29
C HIS A 230 9.04 46.25 6.96
N PRO A 231 7.96 45.68 6.40
CA PRO A 231 6.65 45.62 7.07
C PRO A 231 6.68 44.89 8.42
N SER A 232 7.65 43.99 8.62
CA SER A 232 7.84 43.27 9.90
C SER A 232 8.32 44.18 11.05
N GLY A 233 8.82 45.39 10.75
CA GLY A 233 9.10 46.40 11.78
C GLY A 233 7.84 47.02 12.38
N CYS A 234 6.67 46.84 11.76
CA CYS A 234 5.43 47.48 12.18
C CYS A 234 4.69 46.68 13.26
N ALA A 235 4.20 47.36 14.30
CA ALA A 235 3.53 46.74 15.45
C ALA A 235 2.05 46.41 15.18
N LEU A 236 1.60 45.24 15.63
CA LEU A 236 0.18 44.90 15.77
C LEU A 236 -0.34 45.37 17.12
N ILE A 237 -1.49 46.06 17.14
CA ILE A 237 -2.09 46.64 18.36
C ILE A 237 -3.32 45.81 18.77
N ILE A 238 -3.40 45.40 20.04
CA ILE A 238 -4.51 44.60 20.58
C ILE A 238 -5.14 45.29 21.80
N SER A 239 -6.47 45.24 21.93
CA SER A 239 -7.28 45.72 23.06
C SER A 239 -8.23 44.61 23.57
N SER A 240 -8.58 44.61 24.87
CA SER A 240 -9.16 43.42 25.53
C SER A 240 -10.45 43.63 26.33
N HIS A 241 -11.50 42.85 25.99
CA HIS A 241 -12.75 42.56 26.75
C HIS A 241 -13.41 41.29 26.16
N GLY A 242 -14.39 40.60 26.79
CA GLY A 242 -14.93 40.73 28.15
C GLY A 242 -16.31 40.06 28.32
N ASN A 243 -16.42 39.03 29.18
CA ASN A 243 -17.64 38.25 29.55
C ASN A 243 -18.25 37.37 28.41
N GLY A 244 -18.90 36.21 28.67
CA GLY A 244 -19.09 35.44 29.91
C GLY A 244 -19.88 34.11 29.70
N MET A 245 -19.98 33.28 30.77
CA MET A 245 -20.80 32.04 30.90
C MET A 245 -20.63 30.89 29.88
N GLY A 246 -19.89 29.83 30.25
CA GLY A 246 -19.85 28.56 29.49
C GLY A 246 -19.63 27.26 30.28
N TRP A 247 -19.44 27.30 31.61
CA TRP A 247 -18.87 26.15 32.36
C TRP A 247 -19.88 25.21 33.02
N PHE A 248 -21.18 25.45 32.90
CA PHE A 248 -22.20 24.68 33.65
C PHE A 248 -22.52 23.30 33.01
N GLY A 249 -22.44 23.18 31.68
CA GLY A 249 -22.87 21.97 30.95
C GLY A 249 -21.96 20.76 31.12
N THR A 250 -20.64 20.96 31.26
CA THR A 250 -19.66 19.87 31.44
C THR A 250 -19.77 19.17 32.79
N MET A 251 -20.24 19.89 33.82
CA MET A 251 -20.37 19.36 35.19
C MET A 251 -21.49 18.30 35.28
N LEU A 252 -22.60 18.51 34.57
CA LEU A 252 -23.77 17.63 34.59
C LEU A 252 -23.51 16.25 33.94
N ILE A 253 -22.72 16.21 32.86
CA ILE A 253 -22.43 15.00 32.09
C ILE A 253 -21.63 13.98 32.92
N LEU A 254 -20.68 14.47 33.73
CA LEU A 254 -19.85 13.61 34.59
C LEU A 254 -20.66 12.90 35.68
N ILE A 255 -21.64 13.58 36.29
CA ILE A 255 -22.50 13.02 37.34
C ILE A 255 -23.29 11.81 36.82
N LEU A 256 -23.88 11.94 35.62
CA LEU A 256 -24.65 10.86 34.99
C LEU A 256 -23.78 9.63 34.66
N PHE A 257 -22.52 9.84 34.27
CA PHE A 257 -21.59 8.76 33.94
C PHE A 257 -21.25 7.90 35.16
N PHE A 258 -20.92 8.52 36.31
CA PHE A 258 -20.62 7.78 37.54
C PHE A 258 -21.83 7.02 38.10
N PHE A 259 -23.05 7.57 37.96
CA PHE A 259 -24.27 6.89 38.38
C PHE A 259 -24.54 5.59 37.59
N GLY A 260 -24.28 5.59 36.27
CA GLY A 260 -24.41 4.40 35.43
C GLY A 260 -23.43 3.28 35.81
N VAL A 261 -22.19 3.62 36.14
CA VAL A 261 -21.16 2.66 36.60
C VAL A 261 -21.55 2.01 37.93
N TYR A 262 -22.09 2.80 38.87
CA TYR A 262 -22.53 2.30 40.18
C TYR A 262 -23.63 1.22 40.07
N LEU A 263 -24.64 1.45 39.21
CA LEU A 263 -25.72 0.48 38.98
C LEU A 263 -25.22 -0.83 38.36
N LEU A 264 -24.29 -0.75 37.40
CA LEU A 264 -23.68 -1.92 36.77
C LEU A 264 -22.87 -2.75 37.79
N GLY A 265 -22.08 -2.10 38.64
CA GLY A 265 -21.33 -2.78 39.72
C GLY A 265 -22.26 -3.52 40.69
N GLY A 266 -23.34 -2.88 41.13
CA GLY A 266 -24.33 -3.48 42.02
C GLY A 266 -25.05 -4.70 41.42
N ALA A 267 -25.35 -4.67 40.11
CA ALA A 267 -25.96 -5.80 39.40
C ALA A 267 -25.01 -7.01 39.31
N VAL A 268 -23.74 -6.79 38.95
CA VAL A 268 -22.72 -7.84 38.88
C VAL A 268 -22.46 -8.47 40.26
N TYR A 269 -22.37 -7.65 41.32
CA TYR A 269 -22.17 -8.13 42.68
C TYR A 269 -23.33 -9.01 43.17
N ARG A 270 -24.59 -8.61 42.94
CA ARG A 270 -25.77 -9.44 43.26
C ARG A 270 -25.75 -10.78 42.54
N TYR A 271 -25.38 -10.81 41.26
CA TYR A 271 -25.37 -12.03 40.47
C TYR A 271 -24.28 -13.03 40.91
N TYR A 272 -23.06 -12.56 41.13
CA TYR A 272 -21.91 -13.43 41.40
C TYR A 272 -21.63 -13.70 42.89
N SER A 273 -21.85 -12.74 43.79
CA SER A 273 -21.51 -12.87 45.22
C SER A 273 -22.67 -13.28 46.11
N LEU A 274 -23.92 -13.08 45.68
CA LEU A 274 -25.12 -13.43 46.46
C LEU A 274 -25.97 -14.54 45.83
N GLY A 275 -25.67 -14.98 44.60
CA GLY A 275 -26.32 -16.13 43.94
C GLY A 275 -27.81 -15.95 43.58
N ILE A 276 -28.40 -14.77 43.81
CA ILE A 276 -29.83 -14.52 43.63
C ILE A 276 -30.19 -14.51 42.14
N ARG A 277 -30.78 -15.62 41.66
CA ARG A 277 -31.26 -15.78 40.28
C ARG A 277 -32.77 -15.52 40.19
N GLY A 278 -33.15 -14.25 40.30
CA GLY A 278 -34.51 -13.79 40.06
C GLY A 278 -34.62 -12.27 39.96
N ILE A 279 -35.45 -11.79 39.03
CA ILE A 279 -35.97 -10.42 39.03
C ILE A 279 -37.48 -10.54 39.11
N ASP A 280 -37.99 -10.46 40.34
CA ASP A 280 -39.41 -10.47 40.70
C ASP A 280 -39.65 -9.24 41.59
N SER A 281 -40.74 -8.48 41.47
CA SER A 281 -41.50 -8.13 40.25
C SER A 281 -42.32 -6.87 40.54
N SER A 282 -42.34 -5.92 39.62
CA SER A 282 -43.39 -4.87 39.50
C SER A 282 -43.10 -3.96 38.31
N PHE A 283 -43.67 -4.29 37.13
CA PHE A 283 -44.34 -3.34 36.20
C PHE A 283 -44.87 -4.06 34.93
N THR A 284 -45.49 -5.23 35.10
CA THR A 284 -46.13 -5.98 34.01
C THR A 284 -47.51 -5.40 33.69
N SER A 285 -47.58 -4.33 32.87
CA SER A 285 -48.85 -3.82 32.34
C SER A 285 -48.71 -3.09 30.99
N LEU A 286 -48.45 -3.85 29.91
CA LEU A 286 -48.97 -3.48 28.56
C LEU A 286 -48.89 -4.58 27.48
N VAL A 287 -48.02 -5.61 27.60
CA VAL A 287 -47.75 -6.54 26.50
C VAL A 287 -48.36 -7.93 26.74
N ARG A 288 -49.63 -8.13 26.32
CA ARG A 288 -50.31 -9.45 26.35
C ARG A 288 -51.25 -9.71 25.16
N ARG A 289 -50.79 -9.36 23.95
CA ARG A 289 -51.35 -9.70 22.61
C ARG A 289 -50.19 -9.56 21.61
N PHE A 290 -49.86 -10.47 20.70
CA PHE A 290 -50.44 -11.76 20.29
C PHE A 290 -49.37 -12.90 20.31
N ARG A 291 -49.73 -14.15 19.96
CA ARG A 291 -48.82 -15.31 20.02
C ARG A 291 -48.96 -16.24 18.81
N GLY A 292 -47.84 -16.49 18.12
CA GLY A 292 -47.66 -17.54 17.09
C GLY A 292 -48.06 -17.16 15.65
N PRO A 293 -47.72 -17.99 14.63
CA PRO A 293 -46.93 -19.23 14.67
C PRO A 293 -45.50 -19.08 14.08
N SER A 294 -44.78 -20.21 13.96
CA SER A 294 -43.40 -20.33 13.47
C SER A 294 -43.28 -20.48 11.94
N HIS A 295 -42.17 -20.04 11.34
CA HIS A 295 -41.73 -20.51 10.01
C HIS A 295 -40.20 -20.51 9.84
N GLU A 296 -39.71 -21.27 8.85
CA GLU A 296 -38.30 -21.61 8.65
C GLU A 296 -37.50 -20.67 7.70
N LYS A 297 -36.17 -20.91 7.69
CA LYS A 297 -35.23 -20.87 6.55
C LYS A 297 -34.82 -19.51 5.94
N ASN A 298 -33.55 -19.52 5.50
CA ASN A 298 -32.90 -18.53 4.66
C ASN A 298 -33.76 -18.09 3.46
N LYS A 299 -33.96 -16.78 3.29
CA LYS A 299 -34.25 -16.17 1.96
C LYS A 299 -33.46 -14.88 1.76
N LYS A 300 -33.05 -14.64 0.52
CA LYS A 300 -32.44 -13.38 0.05
C LYS A 300 -33.44 -12.21 0.19
N LEU A 301 -32.97 -10.97 0.05
CA LEU A 301 -33.82 -9.78 -0.09
C LEU A 301 -34.88 -10.01 -1.21
N PRO A 302 -36.20 -9.87 -0.95
CA PRO A 302 -37.23 -10.37 -1.87
C PRO A 302 -37.39 -9.63 -3.21
N PHE A 303 -36.62 -8.56 -3.45
CA PHE A 303 -36.80 -7.67 -4.59
C PHE A 303 -36.09 -8.14 -5.88
N ALA A 304 -35.28 -9.21 -5.80
CA ALA A 304 -34.62 -9.81 -6.95
C ALA A 304 -35.56 -10.77 -7.70
N ILE A 305 -36.39 -10.22 -8.57
CA ILE A 305 -37.26 -11.00 -9.47
C ILE A 305 -36.41 -11.69 -10.54
N GLY A 306 -36.50 -13.02 -10.60
CA GLY A 306 -36.23 -13.84 -11.79
C GLY A 306 -34.83 -13.74 -12.43
N GLU A 307 -33.92 -14.60 -11.99
CA GLU A 307 -32.77 -15.17 -12.74
C GLU A 307 -32.22 -14.40 -13.96
N THR A 308 -31.81 -13.14 -13.76
CA THR A 308 -30.66 -12.62 -14.50
C THR A 308 -29.40 -13.08 -13.76
N LYS A 309 -28.42 -13.63 -14.50
CA LYS A 309 -27.19 -14.20 -13.91
C LYS A 309 -26.50 -13.16 -13.02
N GLU A 310 -26.01 -13.58 -11.85
CA GLU A 310 -25.23 -12.73 -10.93
C GLU A 310 -24.02 -12.17 -11.69
N GLY A 311 -24.10 -10.89 -12.13
CA GLY A 311 -23.11 -10.23 -12.99
C GLY A 311 -23.67 -9.28 -14.06
N CYS A 312 -24.94 -9.40 -14.48
CA CYS A 312 -25.48 -8.56 -15.56
C CYS A 312 -25.60 -7.07 -15.20
N ASN A 313 -25.05 -6.17 -16.03
CA ASN A 313 -25.28 -4.74 -15.90
C ASN A 313 -26.54 -4.30 -16.65
N VAL A 314 -27.68 -4.25 -15.94
CA VAL A 314 -28.98 -3.87 -16.52
C VAL A 314 -29.03 -2.45 -17.11
N PHE A 315 -28.04 -1.59 -16.82
CA PHE A 315 -27.95 -0.22 -17.34
C PHE A 315 -27.00 -0.08 -18.55
N ASN A 316 -26.35 -1.16 -18.98
CA ASN A 316 -25.49 -1.19 -20.17
C ASN A 316 -26.13 -2.06 -21.26
N GLY A 317 -26.50 -1.46 -22.39
CA GLY A 317 -27.40 -2.07 -23.36
C GLY A 317 -27.72 -1.17 -24.54
N LYS A 318 -28.72 -1.59 -25.30
CA LYS A 318 -29.29 -0.82 -26.41
C LYS A 318 -30.81 -0.85 -26.39
N TRP A 319 -31.42 0.17 -27.01
CA TRP A 319 -32.85 0.13 -27.35
C TRP A 319 -33.08 -0.87 -28.48
N VAL A 320 -34.15 -1.65 -28.36
CA VAL A 320 -34.59 -2.68 -29.31
C VAL A 320 -36.10 -2.54 -29.50
N TRP A 321 -36.56 -2.65 -30.74
CA TRP A 321 -37.99 -2.67 -31.07
C TRP A 321 -38.66 -3.93 -30.51
N ASP A 322 -39.84 -3.79 -29.93
CA ASP A 322 -40.65 -4.86 -29.37
C ASP A 322 -42.14 -4.52 -29.53
N GLU A 323 -42.83 -5.26 -30.40
CA GLU A 323 -44.26 -5.11 -30.67
C GLU A 323 -45.13 -5.43 -29.43
N LYS A 324 -44.55 -6.03 -28.39
CA LYS A 324 -45.19 -6.28 -27.07
C LYS A 324 -45.09 -5.08 -26.14
N ARG A 325 -44.90 -3.88 -26.69
CA ARG A 325 -44.86 -2.58 -26.01
C ARG A 325 -45.88 -1.63 -26.67
N PRO A 326 -46.47 -0.66 -25.94
CA PRO A 326 -46.21 -0.31 -24.54
C PRO A 326 -46.73 -1.36 -23.53
N LEU A 327 -46.43 -1.18 -22.24
CA LEU A 327 -46.92 -2.07 -21.16
C LEU A 327 -48.34 -1.72 -20.69
N TYR A 328 -48.84 -0.55 -21.08
CA TYR A 328 -50.20 -0.04 -20.90
C TYR A 328 -50.43 1.02 -22.00
N GLU A 329 -51.66 1.14 -22.51
CA GLU A 329 -51.99 2.25 -23.44
C GLU A 329 -52.24 3.54 -22.64
N GLU A 330 -52.01 4.70 -23.28
CA GLU A 330 -52.21 6.02 -22.66
C GLU A 330 -53.66 6.20 -22.16
N SER A 331 -54.64 5.77 -22.96
CA SER A 331 -56.07 5.81 -22.66
C SER A 331 -56.53 4.80 -21.58
N GLU A 332 -55.69 3.84 -21.19
CA GLU A 332 -56.03 2.90 -20.11
C GLU A 332 -55.77 3.47 -18.71
N CYS A 333 -54.86 4.44 -18.55
CA CYS A 333 -54.43 4.92 -17.23
C CYS A 333 -54.97 6.32 -16.89
N PRO A 334 -56.05 6.46 -16.10
CA PRO A 334 -56.64 7.76 -15.74
C PRO A 334 -55.82 8.57 -14.72
N TYR A 335 -54.59 8.13 -14.40
CA TYR A 335 -53.68 8.80 -13.47
C TYR A 335 -52.54 9.54 -14.19
N ILE A 336 -52.48 9.46 -15.53
CA ILE A 336 -51.57 10.28 -16.32
C ILE A 336 -52.04 11.75 -16.24
N GLN A 337 -51.11 12.66 -16.01
CA GLN A 337 -51.38 14.10 -15.96
C GLN A 337 -51.45 14.63 -17.40
N PRO A 338 -52.34 15.57 -17.77
CA PRO A 338 -52.50 16.02 -19.16
C PRO A 338 -51.20 16.49 -19.83
N GLN A 339 -50.28 17.09 -19.07
CA GLN A 339 -48.92 17.42 -19.51
C GLN A 339 -48.02 16.23 -19.94
N LEU A 340 -48.54 15.00 -19.90
CA LEU A 340 -47.89 13.75 -20.30
C LEU A 340 -48.77 12.88 -21.23
N THR A 341 -50.03 13.26 -21.52
CA THR A 341 -50.91 12.54 -22.45
C THR A 341 -50.62 12.97 -23.89
N CYS A 342 -49.53 12.43 -24.45
CA CYS A 342 -49.05 12.80 -25.78
C CYS A 342 -50.03 12.47 -26.92
N GLN A 343 -50.80 11.38 -26.81
CA GLN A 343 -51.81 11.00 -27.82
C GLN A 343 -53.07 11.84 -27.72
N GLU A 344 -53.49 12.20 -26.50
CA GLU A 344 -54.57 13.17 -26.27
C GLU A 344 -54.21 14.55 -26.85
N HIS A 345 -52.93 14.94 -26.75
CA HIS A 345 -52.38 16.17 -27.34
C HIS A 345 -51.83 15.96 -28.77
N GLU A 346 -52.57 15.19 -29.58
CA GLU A 346 -52.42 15.04 -31.04
C GLU A 346 -51.06 14.56 -31.59
N ARG A 347 -50.15 14.00 -30.78
CA ARG A 347 -48.87 13.48 -31.28
C ARG A 347 -49.11 12.28 -32.23
N PRO A 348 -48.78 12.37 -33.53
CA PRO A 348 -49.21 11.37 -34.51
C PRO A 348 -48.36 10.08 -34.52
N ASP A 349 -47.12 10.11 -34.02
CA ASP A 349 -46.25 8.94 -33.98
C ASP A 349 -46.45 8.12 -32.70
N LYS A 350 -46.89 6.86 -32.83
CA LYS A 350 -46.83 5.87 -31.74
C LYS A 350 -45.49 5.15 -31.62
N ASN A 351 -44.61 5.28 -32.62
CA ASN A 351 -43.37 4.50 -32.74
C ASN A 351 -42.41 4.63 -31.53
N TYR A 352 -42.48 5.71 -30.76
CA TYR A 352 -41.69 5.85 -29.52
C TYR A 352 -42.11 4.87 -28.41
N GLN A 353 -43.35 4.36 -28.44
CA GLN A 353 -43.91 3.44 -27.44
C GLN A 353 -43.43 2.00 -27.61
N HIS A 354 -43.03 1.60 -28.82
CA HIS A 354 -42.62 0.22 -29.16
C HIS A 354 -41.15 -0.12 -28.83
N TRP A 355 -40.46 0.72 -28.07
CA TRP A 355 -39.05 0.49 -27.70
C TRP A 355 -38.91 -0.13 -26.30
N ARG A 356 -38.08 -1.18 -26.20
CA ARG A 356 -37.62 -1.73 -24.92
C ARG A 356 -36.11 -1.61 -24.77
N TRP A 357 -35.65 -1.51 -23.53
CA TRP A 357 -34.25 -1.64 -23.19
C TRP A 357 -33.83 -3.12 -23.22
N GLN A 358 -32.71 -3.42 -23.87
CA GLN A 358 -32.06 -4.73 -23.88
C GLN A 358 -30.63 -4.54 -23.35
N PRO A 359 -30.34 -4.96 -22.10
CA PRO A 359 -28.98 -5.04 -21.60
C PRO A 359 -28.12 -5.97 -22.47
N HIS A 360 -26.81 -5.75 -22.50
CA HIS A 360 -25.89 -6.58 -23.30
C HIS A 360 -25.72 -7.99 -22.71
N ASP A 361 -25.61 -8.09 -21.39
CA ASP A 361 -25.20 -9.34 -20.71
C ASP A 361 -26.40 -10.24 -20.32
N CYS A 362 -27.62 -9.71 -20.38
CA CYS A 362 -28.86 -10.43 -20.07
C CYS A 362 -30.09 -9.70 -20.66
N SER A 363 -31.24 -10.39 -20.74
CA SER A 363 -32.53 -9.75 -20.98
C SER A 363 -33.23 -9.42 -19.67
N LEU A 364 -33.93 -8.27 -19.64
CA LEU A 364 -34.82 -7.95 -18.52
C LEU A 364 -35.96 -8.99 -18.44
N PRO A 365 -36.38 -9.41 -17.24
CA PRO A 365 -37.55 -10.27 -17.08
C PRO A 365 -38.81 -9.57 -17.60
N SER A 366 -39.81 -10.36 -18.03
CA SER A 366 -41.12 -9.82 -18.40
C SER A 366 -41.77 -9.14 -17.18
N PHE A 367 -42.36 -7.96 -17.40
CA PHE A 367 -42.99 -7.22 -16.33
C PHE A 367 -44.26 -7.95 -15.84
N ASN A 368 -44.36 -8.15 -14.53
CA ASN A 368 -45.48 -8.84 -13.90
C ASN A 368 -46.03 -8.00 -12.73
N ALA A 369 -47.15 -7.32 -12.97
CA ALA A 369 -47.78 -6.45 -11.99
C ALA A 369 -48.23 -7.19 -10.72
N THR A 370 -48.72 -8.43 -10.82
CA THR A 370 -49.11 -9.24 -9.65
C THR A 370 -47.91 -9.49 -8.73
N LEU A 371 -46.75 -9.79 -9.30
CA LEU A 371 -45.52 -10.01 -8.53
C LEU A 371 -45.00 -8.71 -7.90
N VAL A 372 -45.17 -7.56 -8.55
CA VAL A 372 -44.91 -6.24 -7.94
C VAL A 372 -45.86 -5.98 -6.77
N LEU A 373 -47.16 -6.24 -6.92
CA LEU A 373 -48.16 -6.04 -5.87
C LEU A 373 -47.93 -6.95 -4.64
N GLU A 374 -47.62 -8.24 -4.85
CA GLU A 374 -47.20 -9.13 -3.75
C GLU A 374 -45.88 -8.68 -3.12
N THR A 375 -44.93 -8.18 -3.91
CA THR A 375 -43.68 -7.61 -3.38
C THR A 375 -43.92 -6.35 -2.55
N LEU A 376 -44.98 -5.58 -2.84
CA LEU A 376 -45.42 -4.41 -2.08
C LEU A 376 -46.38 -4.73 -0.91
N ARG A 377 -46.83 -5.99 -0.75
CA ARG A 377 -47.80 -6.35 0.30
C ARG A 377 -47.31 -5.94 1.70
N GLY A 378 -48.11 -5.12 2.38
CA GLY A 378 -47.78 -4.55 3.70
C GLY A 378 -46.69 -3.49 3.70
N LYS A 379 -46.42 -2.81 2.57
CA LYS A 379 -45.29 -1.88 2.40
C LYS A 379 -45.65 -0.56 1.74
N ARG A 380 -44.81 0.44 2.03
CA ARG A 380 -44.81 1.80 1.48
C ARG A 380 -43.64 1.99 0.51
N MET A 381 -43.94 2.35 -0.73
CA MET A 381 -42.97 2.75 -1.76
C MET A 381 -43.06 4.25 -2.02
N LEU A 382 -41.94 4.97 -1.91
CA LEU A 382 -41.91 6.44 -1.92
C LEU A 382 -40.91 6.99 -2.95
N PHE A 383 -41.42 7.67 -3.98
CA PHE A 383 -40.62 8.49 -4.89
C PHE A 383 -40.43 9.89 -4.26
N VAL A 384 -39.21 10.45 -4.31
CA VAL A 384 -38.86 11.74 -3.70
C VAL A 384 -38.04 12.57 -4.69
N GLY A 385 -38.50 13.75 -5.09
CA GLY A 385 -37.71 14.56 -6.01
C GLY A 385 -38.45 15.64 -6.79
N ASP A 386 -37.91 15.93 -7.97
CA ASP A 386 -38.47 16.84 -8.98
C ASP A 386 -39.53 16.17 -9.88
N SER A 387 -39.99 16.90 -10.91
CA SER A 387 -41.04 16.47 -11.84
C SER A 387 -40.70 15.20 -12.64
N LEU A 388 -39.42 14.87 -12.85
CA LEU A 388 -39.02 13.62 -13.51
C LEU A 388 -39.39 12.41 -12.65
N ASN A 389 -39.19 12.52 -11.33
CA ASN A 389 -39.56 11.45 -10.39
C ASN A 389 -41.09 11.32 -10.25
N ARG A 390 -41.83 12.43 -10.38
CA ARG A 390 -43.31 12.40 -10.45
C ARG A 390 -43.80 11.64 -11.67
N GLY A 391 -43.14 11.79 -12.83
CA GLY A 391 -43.40 10.99 -14.03
C GLY A 391 -43.14 9.49 -13.81
N GLN A 392 -42.02 9.15 -13.14
CA GLN A 392 -41.70 7.75 -12.81
C GLN A 392 -42.72 7.13 -11.82
N TYR A 393 -43.17 7.90 -10.83
CA TYR A 393 -44.27 7.52 -9.93
C TYR A 393 -45.57 7.23 -10.69
N VAL A 394 -46.01 8.14 -11.57
CA VAL A 394 -47.22 7.97 -12.39
C VAL A 394 -47.12 6.71 -13.26
N SER A 395 -45.97 6.48 -13.91
CA SER A 395 -45.77 5.27 -14.71
C SER A 395 -45.82 3.98 -13.85
N MET A 396 -45.28 3.99 -12.63
CA MET A 396 -45.40 2.85 -11.70
C MET A 396 -46.85 2.60 -11.28
N VAL A 397 -47.67 3.63 -11.10
CA VAL A 397 -49.12 3.49 -10.86
C VAL A 397 -49.83 2.91 -12.09
N CYS A 398 -49.55 3.43 -13.29
CA CYS A 398 -50.09 2.92 -14.56
C CYS A 398 -49.69 1.46 -14.85
N LEU A 399 -48.53 1.00 -14.34
CA LEU A 399 -48.11 -0.39 -14.47
C LEU A 399 -48.87 -1.36 -13.56
N VAL A 400 -49.57 -0.91 -12.50
CA VAL A 400 -50.24 -1.81 -11.53
C VAL A 400 -51.75 -1.58 -11.35
N HIS A 401 -52.27 -0.38 -11.63
CA HIS A 401 -53.68 -0.04 -11.35
C HIS A 401 -54.70 -0.93 -12.09
N ARG A 402 -54.33 -1.52 -13.23
CA ARG A 402 -55.18 -2.41 -14.05
C ARG A 402 -55.51 -3.73 -13.36
N LEU A 403 -54.67 -4.18 -12.41
CA LEU A 403 -54.91 -5.40 -11.62
C LEU A 403 -55.61 -5.14 -10.27
N ILE A 404 -55.97 -3.89 -9.97
CA ILE A 404 -56.60 -3.52 -8.70
C ILE A 404 -58.04 -3.05 -8.97
N PRO A 405 -59.06 -3.67 -8.36
CA PRO A 405 -60.45 -3.22 -8.47
C PRO A 405 -60.66 -1.74 -8.11
N GLU A 406 -61.62 -1.05 -8.72
CA GLU A 406 -61.88 0.38 -8.48
C GLU A 406 -62.21 0.69 -7.01
N ASN A 407 -62.95 -0.19 -6.33
CA ASN A 407 -63.22 -0.09 -4.90
C ASN A 407 -61.99 -0.38 -4.01
N ALA A 408 -60.96 -1.04 -4.54
CA ALA A 408 -59.74 -1.44 -3.84
C ALA A 408 -58.58 -0.44 -3.97
N LYS A 409 -58.63 0.50 -4.93
CA LYS A 409 -57.65 1.58 -5.08
C LYS A 409 -58.20 2.96 -4.69
N SER A 410 -57.31 3.91 -4.44
CA SER A 410 -57.63 5.34 -4.38
C SER A 410 -56.37 6.20 -4.47
N MET A 411 -56.41 7.26 -5.28
CA MET A 411 -55.36 8.29 -5.29
C MET A 411 -55.81 9.51 -4.48
N LYS A 412 -54.89 10.12 -3.71
CA LYS A 412 -55.11 11.37 -2.96
C LYS A 412 -53.87 12.24 -2.98
N THR A 413 -54.03 13.52 -3.30
CA THR A 413 -52.98 14.54 -3.11
C THR A 413 -53.16 15.22 -1.76
N ILE A 414 -52.10 15.32 -0.96
CA ILE A 414 -52.12 15.84 0.42
C ILE A 414 -50.90 16.76 0.60
N GLY A 415 -51.06 18.03 0.25
CA GLY A 415 -49.94 18.99 0.18
C GLY A 415 -48.89 18.51 -0.82
N ASN A 416 -47.65 18.32 -0.35
CA ASN A 416 -46.53 17.84 -1.17
C ASN A 416 -46.56 16.34 -1.51
N PHE A 417 -47.55 15.59 -1.02
CA PHE A 417 -47.68 14.15 -1.30
C PHE A 417 -48.72 13.87 -2.38
N ASP A 418 -48.40 13.00 -3.33
CA ASP A 418 -49.38 12.20 -4.08
C ASP A 418 -49.35 10.77 -3.54
N VAL A 419 -50.49 10.22 -3.13
CA VAL A 419 -50.60 8.89 -2.48
C VAL A 419 -51.57 8.00 -3.23
N PHE A 420 -51.08 6.93 -3.84
CA PHE A 420 -51.87 5.84 -4.42
C PHE A 420 -51.96 4.67 -3.42
N THR A 421 -53.15 4.44 -2.87
CA THR A 421 -53.42 3.41 -1.86
C THR A 421 -54.00 2.15 -2.49
N ILE A 422 -53.53 0.98 -2.06
CA ILE A 422 -53.89 -0.34 -2.57
C ILE A 422 -54.39 -1.19 -1.38
N LYS A 423 -55.71 -1.27 -1.20
CA LYS A 423 -56.34 -1.81 0.01
C LYS A 423 -56.07 -3.31 0.19
N ASP A 424 -56.29 -4.12 -0.85
CA ASP A 424 -56.22 -5.59 -0.80
C ASP A 424 -54.80 -6.14 -0.52
N TYR A 425 -53.79 -5.30 -0.76
CA TYR A 425 -52.38 -5.59 -0.49
C TYR A 425 -51.85 -4.86 0.75
N ASN A 426 -52.66 -4.00 1.38
CA ASN A 426 -52.24 -3.08 2.45
C ASN A 426 -50.95 -2.33 2.08
N ALA A 427 -50.93 -1.69 0.91
CA ALA A 427 -49.75 -1.10 0.32
C ALA A 427 -50.00 0.34 -0.17
N THR A 428 -48.94 1.15 -0.19
CA THR A 428 -48.96 2.49 -0.79
C THR A 428 -47.82 2.67 -1.79
N ILE A 429 -48.13 3.35 -2.89
CA ILE A 429 -47.15 3.93 -3.82
C ILE A 429 -47.34 5.43 -3.70
N GLU A 430 -46.27 6.17 -3.43
CA GLU A 430 -46.31 7.58 -3.05
C GLU A 430 -45.27 8.39 -3.81
N PHE A 431 -45.57 9.65 -4.09
CA PHE A 431 -44.59 10.65 -4.49
C PHE A 431 -44.58 11.80 -3.47
N TYR A 432 -43.39 12.31 -3.16
CA TYR A 432 -43.18 13.49 -2.32
C TYR A 432 -42.37 14.54 -3.07
N TRP A 433 -42.97 15.72 -3.22
CA TRP A 433 -42.36 16.88 -3.85
C TRP A 433 -41.22 17.44 -2.98
N ALA A 434 -39.99 17.34 -3.51
CA ALA A 434 -38.76 17.87 -2.91
C ALA A 434 -37.71 18.09 -4.01
N PRO A 435 -37.87 19.10 -4.89
CA PRO A 435 -37.16 19.19 -6.17
C PRO A 435 -35.63 19.31 -6.00
N PHE A 436 -35.18 19.88 -4.88
CA PHE A 436 -33.77 20.04 -4.52
C PHE A 436 -33.31 19.09 -3.40
N LEU A 437 -34.19 18.22 -2.89
CA LEU A 437 -34.07 17.37 -1.67
C LEU A 437 -33.84 18.14 -0.34
N LEU A 438 -33.04 19.21 -0.35
CA LEU A 438 -32.92 20.21 0.71
C LEU A 438 -34.15 21.12 0.77
N GLU A 439 -34.33 21.76 1.92
CA GLU A 439 -35.28 22.86 2.12
C GLU A 439 -34.97 24.03 1.16
N SER A 440 -35.99 24.54 0.45
CA SER A 440 -35.88 25.54 -0.60
C SER A 440 -37.12 26.43 -0.68
N ASN A 441 -36.98 27.60 -1.32
CA ASN A 441 -38.15 28.44 -1.64
C ASN A 441 -39.11 27.79 -2.65
N SER A 442 -38.74 26.66 -3.25
CA SER A 442 -39.43 25.97 -4.34
C SER A 442 -40.16 24.69 -3.89
N ASP A 443 -40.26 24.46 -2.57
CA ASP A 443 -40.85 23.25 -2.00
C ASP A 443 -42.39 23.26 -1.94
N ASP A 444 -43.07 24.37 -2.25
CA ASP A 444 -44.53 24.38 -2.46
C ASP A 444 -44.84 23.76 -3.83
N ALA A 445 -45.41 22.55 -3.85
CA ALA A 445 -45.70 21.82 -5.07
C ALA A 445 -46.64 22.56 -6.07
N VAL A 446 -47.38 23.59 -5.62
CA VAL A 446 -48.26 24.42 -6.46
C VAL A 446 -47.57 25.73 -6.86
N LYS A 447 -46.88 26.40 -5.94
CA LYS A 447 -46.25 27.72 -6.16
C LYS A 447 -44.80 27.66 -6.66
N HIS A 448 -44.28 26.48 -6.96
CA HIS A 448 -42.90 26.19 -7.37
C HIS A 448 -42.33 26.95 -8.59
N ARG A 449 -43.10 27.81 -9.28
CA ARG A 449 -42.63 28.57 -10.46
C ARG A 449 -42.05 29.92 -10.05
N ILE A 450 -40.83 29.87 -9.52
CA ILE A 450 -40.04 31.04 -9.10
C ILE A 450 -38.87 31.22 -10.07
N GLU A 451 -38.48 32.47 -10.33
CA GLU A 451 -37.32 32.82 -11.15
C GLU A 451 -36.03 32.60 -10.35
N GLU A 452 -35.83 33.37 -9.27
CA GLU A 452 -34.74 33.17 -8.32
C GLU A 452 -35.02 31.99 -7.38
N ARG A 453 -34.40 30.85 -7.65
CA ARG A 453 -34.49 29.66 -6.79
C ARG A 453 -33.40 29.71 -5.73
N VAL A 454 -33.79 29.49 -4.47
CA VAL A 454 -32.90 29.57 -3.30
C VAL A 454 -33.03 28.30 -2.47
N VAL A 455 -31.89 27.69 -2.14
CA VAL A 455 -31.80 26.46 -1.34
C VAL A 455 -31.05 26.73 -0.03
N ARG A 456 -31.52 26.14 1.08
CA ARG A 456 -30.94 26.33 2.41
C ARG A 456 -29.85 25.30 2.72
N LYS A 457 -28.69 25.80 3.16
CA LYS A 457 -27.50 24.99 3.42
C LYS A 457 -27.75 23.88 4.46
N GLY A 458 -27.69 22.61 4.03
CA GLY A 458 -27.66 21.43 4.89
C GLY A 458 -29.00 20.93 5.47
N SER A 459 -30.13 21.60 5.20
CA SER A 459 -31.43 21.35 5.86
C SER A 459 -32.26 20.19 5.27
N ILE A 460 -31.63 19.03 5.03
CA ILE A 460 -32.34 17.82 4.58
C ILE A 460 -33.32 17.25 5.64
N ASN A 461 -33.16 17.64 6.90
CA ASN A 461 -33.98 17.16 8.01
C ASN A 461 -35.45 17.62 7.94
N ALA A 462 -35.71 18.77 7.31
CA ALA A 462 -37.05 19.31 7.12
C ALA A 462 -37.94 18.34 6.32
N HIS A 463 -37.40 17.76 5.24
CA HIS A 463 -38.06 16.75 4.43
C HIS A 463 -37.88 15.33 4.97
N GLY A 464 -36.69 15.00 5.48
CA GLY A 464 -36.33 13.65 5.93
C GLY A 464 -37.23 13.06 7.03
N LYS A 465 -37.99 13.89 7.76
CA LYS A 465 -39.03 13.42 8.70
C LYS A 465 -40.18 12.68 8.01
N TYR A 466 -40.53 13.04 6.78
CA TYR A 466 -41.63 12.46 6.00
C TYR A 466 -41.26 11.14 5.28
N TRP A 467 -39.97 10.92 5.03
CA TRP A 467 -39.45 9.73 4.35
C TRP A 467 -39.28 8.53 5.30
N LYS A 468 -39.25 8.76 6.61
CA LYS A 468 -39.15 7.70 7.63
C LYS A 468 -40.31 6.71 7.50
N GLY A 469 -40.01 5.42 7.67
CA GLY A 469 -40.99 4.34 7.62
C GLY A 469 -41.39 3.86 6.20
N ALA A 470 -40.91 4.49 5.13
CA ALA A 470 -41.02 3.90 3.79
C ALA A 470 -40.09 2.68 3.65
N ASN A 471 -40.55 1.63 2.97
CA ASN A 471 -39.82 0.37 2.79
C ASN A 471 -38.96 0.36 1.51
N ILE A 472 -39.39 1.12 0.50
CA ILE A 472 -38.69 1.34 -0.76
C ILE A 472 -38.69 2.85 -1.00
N ILE A 473 -37.53 3.45 -1.31
CA ILE A 473 -37.42 4.89 -1.59
C ILE A 473 -36.64 5.10 -2.89
N VAL A 474 -37.15 5.95 -3.78
CA VAL A 474 -36.56 6.29 -5.08
C VAL A 474 -36.30 7.80 -5.12
N PHE A 475 -35.03 8.20 -5.07
CA PHE A 475 -34.63 9.62 -5.09
C PHE A 475 -34.24 10.09 -6.49
N ASN A 476 -34.58 11.34 -6.82
CA ASN A 476 -34.09 12.05 -8.01
C ASN A 476 -34.02 13.56 -7.70
N THR A 477 -32.96 14.23 -8.15
CA THR A 477 -32.92 15.69 -8.27
C THR A 477 -31.91 16.03 -9.36
N TYR A 478 -32.35 16.74 -10.40
CA TYR A 478 -31.49 17.17 -11.49
C TYR A 478 -32.01 18.40 -12.23
N LEU A 479 -33.29 18.40 -12.63
CA LEU A 479 -33.79 19.27 -13.69
C LEU A 479 -33.65 20.78 -13.37
N TRP A 480 -33.69 21.15 -12.09
CA TRP A 480 -33.76 22.55 -11.65
C TRP A 480 -32.42 23.13 -11.18
N TRP A 481 -31.37 22.31 -11.09
CA TRP A 481 -29.99 22.79 -10.97
C TRP A 481 -29.50 23.33 -12.31
N MET A 482 -29.86 22.67 -13.41
CA MET A 482 -29.42 22.95 -14.79
C MET A 482 -29.94 24.27 -15.41
N ARG A 483 -30.37 25.25 -14.60
CA ARG A 483 -30.91 26.54 -15.07
C ARG A 483 -29.85 27.63 -15.28
N GLY A 484 -28.64 27.47 -14.75
CA GLY A 484 -27.54 28.43 -14.88
C GLY A 484 -26.22 27.91 -14.34
N PRO A 485 -25.11 28.65 -14.54
CA PRO A 485 -23.78 28.29 -13.99
C PRO A 485 -23.67 28.56 -12.48
N HIS A 486 -24.54 29.42 -11.95
CA HIS A 486 -24.57 29.84 -10.55
C HIS A 486 -25.93 29.55 -9.90
N PHE A 487 -25.93 29.43 -8.58
CA PHE A 487 -27.10 29.08 -7.78
C PHE A 487 -27.07 29.77 -6.40
N ASN A 488 -28.22 30.25 -5.93
CA ASN A 488 -28.33 31.00 -4.68
C ASN A 488 -28.53 30.09 -3.47
N ILE A 489 -27.66 30.21 -2.47
CA ILE A 489 -27.73 29.47 -1.21
C ILE A 489 -28.00 30.41 -0.03
N LEU A 490 -29.03 30.10 0.75
CA LEU A 490 -29.30 30.76 2.03
C LEU A 490 -28.49 30.11 3.14
N GLN A 491 -27.75 30.92 3.90
CA GLN A 491 -26.95 30.45 5.05
C GLN A 491 -27.74 30.39 6.37
N GLY A 492 -28.75 31.25 6.54
CA GLY A 492 -29.59 31.36 7.74
C GLY A 492 -30.87 30.50 7.71
N SER A 493 -31.97 31.05 8.23
CA SER A 493 -33.34 30.55 8.10
C SER A 493 -34.14 31.34 7.05
N PHE A 494 -35.13 30.70 6.43
CA PHE A 494 -36.08 31.41 5.56
C PHE A 494 -36.95 32.42 6.35
N ASP A 495 -37.02 32.24 7.67
CA ASP A 495 -37.75 33.06 8.65
C ASP A 495 -36.96 34.30 9.14
N ASP A 496 -35.67 34.42 8.81
CA ASP A 496 -34.83 35.52 9.29
C ASP A 496 -35.17 36.84 8.55
N GLU A 497 -35.23 37.96 9.28
CA GLU A 497 -35.53 39.29 8.71
C GLU A 497 -34.46 39.75 7.71
N VAL A 498 -33.19 39.39 7.94
CA VAL A 498 -32.05 39.67 7.05
C VAL A 498 -31.56 38.36 6.45
N LYS A 499 -31.69 38.22 5.14
CA LYS A 499 -31.41 36.97 4.42
C LYS A 499 -29.98 36.97 3.85
N ASP A 500 -29.07 36.30 4.55
CA ASP A 500 -27.70 36.05 4.07
C ASP A 500 -27.72 35.01 2.93
N ILE A 501 -27.86 35.51 1.70
CA ILE A 501 -27.85 34.74 0.46
C ILE A 501 -26.48 34.89 -0.19
N VAL A 502 -25.83 33.76 -0.48
CA VAL A 502 -24.56 33.68 -1.19
C VAL A 502 -24.77 32.93 -2.50
N GLU A 503 -24.37 33.57 -3.60
CA GLU A 503 -24.27 32.93 -4.91
C GLU A 503 -23.02 32.03 -4.95
N VAL A 504 -23.19 30.77 -5.38
CA VAL A 504 -22.11 29.80 -5.58
C VAL A 504 -22.22 29.17 -6.97
N SER A 505 -21.28 28.32 -7.39
CA SER A 505 -21.48 27.54 -8.62
C SER A 505 -22.60 26.50 -8.45
N THR A 506 -23.30 26.19 -9.55
CA THR A 506 -24.33 25.14 -9.58
C THR A 506 -23.78 23.77 -9.18
N GLU A 507 -22.50 23.48 -9.47
CA GLU A 507 -21.84 22.23 -9.06
C GLU A 507 -21.67 22.14 -7.53
N GLU A 508 -21.21 23.21 -6.88
CA GLU A 508 -21.10 23.29 -5.41
C GLU A 508 -22.49 23.15 -4.75
N ALA A 509 -23.50 23.82 -5.29
CA ALA A 509 -24.86 23.77 -4.77
C ALA A 509 -25.49 22.36 -4.90
N TYR A 510 -25.29 21.70 -6.06
CA TYR A 510 -25.70 20.31 -6.28
C TYR A 510 -25.00 19.34 -5.32
N GLY A 511 -23.70 19.54 -5.10
CA GLY A 511 -22.89 18.78 -4.15
C GLY A 511 -23.38 18.90 -2.70
N MET A 512 -23.92 20.05 -2.30
CA MET A 512 -24.49 20.24 -0.95
C MET A 512 -25.82 19.49 -0.76
N ALA A 513 -26.60 19.27 -1.81
CA ALA A 513 -27.84 18.49 -1.76
C ALA A 513 -27.60 16.98 -1.75
N ILE A 514 -26.70 16.49 -2.60
CA ILE A 514 -26.27 15.09 -2.60
C ILE A 514 -25.26 14.89 -1.47
N LYS A 515 -25.77 14.81 -0.23
CA LYS A 515 -25.00 14.73 1.03
C LYS A 515 -24.21 13.42 1.15
N LYS A 516 -23.14 13.34 0.37
CA LYS A 516 -22.13 12.28 0.32
C LYS A 516 -21.62 12.09 1.74
N LYS A 517 -21.98 10.96 2.37
CA LYS A 517 -21.66 10.68 3.77
C LYS A 517 -20.16 10.86 3.98
N SER A 518 -19.77 11.85 4.78
CA SER A 518 -18.38 12.27 4.91
C SER A 518 -17.51 11.07 5.28
N LYS A 519 -16.52 10.76 4.44
CA LYS A 519 -15.47 9.82 4.81
C LYS A 519 -14.75 10.41 6.02
N GLU A 520 -14.43 9.58 7.01
CA GLU A 520 -13.58 10.01 8.11
C GLU A 520 -12.24 10.48 7.54
N LYS A 521 -11.72 11.62 8.01
CA LYS A 521 -10.48 12.19 7.46
C LYS A 521 -9.35 11.18 7.58
N LEU A 522 -8.66 10.96 6.47
CA LEU A 522 -7.59 9.97 6.40
C LEU A 522 -6.35 10.45 7.17
N PRO A 523 -5.57 9.53 7.75
CA PRO A 523 -4.28 9.84 8.35
C PRO A 523 -3.39 10.51 7.31
N PHE A 524 -2.70 11.56 7.73
CA PHE A 524 -1.75 12.29 6.89
C PHE A 524 -2.38 12.82 5.58
N ALA A 525 -3.69 13.08 5.59
CA ALA A 525 -4.39 13.90 4.59
C ALA A 525 -4.09 15.38 4.81
N ILE A 526 -2.82 15.73 4.61
CA ILE A 526 -2.39 17.11 4.39
C ILE A 526 -2.88 17.47 2.98
N GLY A 527 -3.76 18.49 2.92
CA GLY A 527 -4.29 19.17 1.74
C GLY A 527 -5.28 18.40 0.87
N GLU A 528 -6.44 19.03 0.62
CA GLU A 528 -7.31 18.70 -0.50
C GLU A 528 -6.91 19.57 -1.69
N THR A 529 -6.61 18.95 -2.85
CA THR A 529 -6.63 19.66 -4.13
C THR A 529 -8.06 20.15 -4.39
N LYS A 530 -8.23 21.34 -4.99
CA LYS A 530 -9.54 21.86 -5.42
C LYS A 530 -10.35 20.76 -6.13
N GLU A 531 -11.64 20.65 -5.79
CA GLU A 531 -12.53 19.67 -6.42
C GLU A 531 -12.48 19.81 -7.96
N GLY A 532 -12.47 18.68 -8.66
CA GLY A 532 -12.42 18.63 -10.13
C GLY A 532 -11.05 18.48 -10.78
N CYS A 533 -9.90 18.76 -10.13
CA CYS A 533 -8.61 18.55 -10.80
C CYS A 533 -8.15 17.07 -10.81
N ASN A 534 -8.30 16.40 -11.95
CA ASN A 534 -7.64 15.12 -12.22
C ASN A 534 -6.17 15.36 -12.62
N VAL A 535 -5.24 15.24 -11.66
CA VAL A 535 -3.79 15.44 -11.87
C VAL A 535 -3.16 14.48 -12.89
N PHE A 536 -3.85 13.41 -13.28
CA PHE A 536 -3.40 12.44 -14.28
C PHE A 536 -3.91 12.74 -15.71
N ASN A 537 -4.67 13.82 -15.90
CA ASN A 537 -5.11 14.30 -17.22
C ASN A 537 -4.43 15.63 -17.56
N GLY A 538 -3.70 15.68 -18.68
CA GLY A 538 -2.71 16.73 -18.93
C GLY A 538 -1.85 16.47 -20.16
N LYS A 539 -0.72 17.18 -20.23
CA LYS A 539 0.32 16.98 -21.25
C LYS A 539 1.72 17.14 -20.67
N TRP A 540 2.73 16.63 -21.35
CA TRP A 540 4.13 16.95 -21.06
C TRP A 540 4.49 18.33 -21.61
N ILE A 541 5.35 19.04 -20.88
CA ILE A 541 5.96 20.32 -21.27
C ILE A 541 7.45 20.31 -20.92
N TRP A 542 8.24 21.06 -21.67
CA TRP A 542 9.66 21.25 -21.41
C TRP A 542 9.86 22.20 -20.21
N ASP A 543 10.88 21.93 -19.39
CA ASP A 543 11.20 22.66 -18.16
C ASP A 543 12.71 22.61 -17.90
N GLU A 544 13.40 23.75 -18.08
CA GLU A 544 14.85 23.88 -17.85
C GLU A 544 15.27 23.58 -16.40
N LYS A 545 14.33 23.56 -15.43
CA LYS A 545 14.58 23.25 -14.02
C LYS A 545 14.48 21.75 -13.71
N ARG A 546 14.85 20.92 -14.68
CA ARG A 546 14.87 19.45 -14.61
C ARG A 546 16.21 18.93 -15.13
N PRO A 547 16.72 17.78 -14.63
CA PRO A 547 16.13 16.89 -13.63
C PRO A 547 16.10 17.51 -12.20
N LEU A 548 15.48 16.83 -11.22
CA LEU A 548 15.48 17.31 -9.82
C LEU A 548 16.69 16.83 -9.00
N TYR A 549 17.54 16.01 -9.59
CA TYR A 549 18.88 15.60 -9.15
C TYR A 549 19.62 15.05 -10.38
N GLU A 550 20.94 15.19 -10.46
CA GLU A 550 21.71 14.55 -11.55
C GLU A 550 21.97 13.07 -11.28
N GLU A 551 22.17 12.29 -12.34
CA GLU A 551 22.46 10.85 -12.26
C GLU A 551 23.73 10.57 -11.41
N SER A 552 24.73 11.44 -11.49
CA SER A 552 25.98 11.36 -10.73
C SER A 552 25.88 11.85 -9.28
N GLU A 553 24.80 12.53 -8.88
CA GLU A 553 24.64 13.03 -7.50
C GLU A 553 24.09 11.95 -6.56
N CYS A 554 23.36 10.95 -7.06
CA CYS A 554 22.68 9.95 -6.23
C CYS A 554 23.37 8.57 -6.28
N PRO A 555 24.24 8.22 -5.31
CA PRO A 555 24.94 6.92 -5.28
C PRO A 555 24.02 5.72 -5.00
N TYR A 556 22.73 5.96 -4.79
CA TYR A 556 21.70 4.93 -4.59
C TYR A 556 21.00 4.52 -5.90
N ILE A 557 21.30 5.17 -7.03
CA ILE A 557 20.85 4.71 -8.34
C ILE A 557 21.54 3.39 -8.65
N GLN A 558 20.74 2.39 -9.03
CA GLN A 558 21.26 1.09 -9.46
C GLN A 558 21.87 1.25 -10.86
N PRO A 559 23.07 0.68 -11.15
CA PRO A 559 23.72 0.80 -12.45
C PRO A 559 22.88 0.33 -13.66
N GLN A 560 21.81 -0.43 -13.42
CA GLN A 560 20.82 -0.82 -14.43
C GLN A 560 19.88 0.34 -14.87
N LEU A 561 19.94 1.50 -14.21
CA LEU A 561 19.14 2.70 -14.48
C LEU A 561 20.00 3.96 -14.72
N THR A 562 21.32 3.89 -14.54
CA THR A 562 22.28 4.94 -14.87
C THR A 562 22.61 4.90 -16.37
N CYS A 563 21.99 5.76 -17.18
CA CYS A 563 22.20 5.74 -18.63
C CYS A 563 23.36 6.62 -19.08
N GLN A 564 23.61 7.73 -18.40
CA GLN A 564 24.73 8.62 -18.71
C GLN A 564 26.07 7.94 -18.36
N GLU A 565 26.16 7.27 -17.20
CA GLU A 565 27.31 6.44 -16.81
C GLU A 565 27.60 5.34 -17.85
N HIS A 566 26.55 4.82 -18.50
CA HIS A 566 26.63 3.76 -19.50
C HIS A 566 26.55 4.27 -20.95
N GLY A 567 26.87 5.56 -21.17
CA GLY A 567 27.17 6.12 -22.49
C GLY A 567 26.00 6.60 -23.33
N ARG A 568 24.81 6.87 -22.73
CA ARG A 568 23.70 7.51 -23.46
C ARG A 568 24.09 8.94 -23.87
N PRO A 569 24.07 9.30 -25.18
CA PRO A 569 24.61 10.57 -25.65
C PRO A 569 23.64 11.75 -25.51
N ASP A 570 22.32 11.50 -25.48
CA ASP A 570 21.29 12.51 -25.32
C ASP A 570 20.90 12.72 -23.85
N LYS A 571 20.40 13.92 -23.53
CA LYS A 571 19.86 14.29 -22.21
C LYS A 571 18.41 14.81 -22.25
N ASP A 572 17.89 15.17 -23.42
CA ASP A 572 16.62 15.86 -23.65
C ASP A 572 15.41 15.22 -22.94
N TYR A 573 15.39 13.89 -22.80
CA TYR A 573 14.36 13.16 -22.06
C TYR A 573 14.24 13.58 -20.57
N GLN A 574 15.29 14.17 -20.00
CA GLN A 574 15.33 14.61 -18.60
C GLN A 574 14.51 15.89 -18.34
N HIS A 575 14.42 16.77 -19.34
CA HIS A 575 13.87 18.12 -19.19
C HIS A 575 12.33 18.20 -19.26
N TRP A 576 11.64 17.06 -19.36
CA TRP A 576 10.18 17.02 -19.48
C TRP A 576 9.47 16.93 -18.12
N ARG A 577 8.52 17.83 -17.87
CA ARG A 577 7.60 17.81 -16.72
C ARG A 577 6.15 17.59 -17.17
N TRP A 578 5.38 16.82 -16.40
CA TRP A 578 3.94 16.71 -16.60
C TRP A 578 3.19 17.95 -16.08
N GLN A 579 2.25 18.43 -16.89
CA GLN A 579 1.35 19.54 -16.57
C GLN A 579 -0.10 19.08 -16.73
N PRO A 580 -0.84 18.89 -15.62
CA PRO A 580 -2.27 18.63 -15.67
C PRO A 580 -3.03 19.79 -16.32
N HIS A 581 -4.16 19.51 -16.97
CA HIS A 581 -4.93 20.53 -17.70
C HIS A 581 -5.57 21.58 -16.77
N ASN A 582 -6.07 21.16 -15.60
CA ASN A 582 -6.92 21.99 -14.74
C ASN A 582 -6.20 22.51 -13.47
N CYS A 583 -4.95 22.09 -13.23
CA CYS A 583 -4.11 22.58 -12.13
C CYS A 583 -2.63 22.26 -12.36
N SER A 584 -1.73 22.95 -11.65
CA SER A 584 -0.28 22.68 -11.70
C SER A 584 0.18 21.85 -10.51
N LEU A 585 1.18 21.01 -10.71
CA LEU A 585 1.85 20.27 -9.64
C LEU A 585 2.79 21.20 -8.87
N PRO A 586 2.86 21.11 -7.52
CA PRO A 586 3.86 21.83 -6.74
C PRO A 586 5.27 21.27 -7.01
N SER A 587 6.30 22.08 -6.74
CA SER A 587 7.68 21.61 -6.68
C SER A 587 7.87 20.59 -5.54
N PHE A 588 8.68 19.57 -5.77
CA PHE A 588 9.00 18.58 -4.73
C PHE A 588 9.83 19.24 -3.62
N ASN A 589 9.45 19.01 -2.36
CA ASN A 589 10.19 19.49 -1.19
C ASN A 589 10.60 18.29 -0.32
N ALA A 590 11.90 18.03 -0.25
CA ALA A 590 12.46 16.90 0.47
C ALA A 590 12.21 16.97 1.98
N THR A 591 12.40 18.14 2.59
CA THR A 591 12.22 18.34 4.03
C THR A 591 10.77 18.14 4.45
N LEU A 592 9.81 18.61 3.64
CA LEU A 592 8.37 18.35 3.84
C LEU A 592 8.04 16.85 3.79
N MET A 593 8.67 16.11 2.88
CA MET A 593 8.51 14.65 2.84
C MET A 593 9.12 14.00 4.10
N LEU A 594 10.34 14.36 4.50
CA LEU A 594 11.00 13.77 5.67
C LEU A 594 10.25 14.07 6.98
N GLU A 595 9.76 15.29 7.19
CA GLU A 595 8.90 15.61 8.35
C GLU A 595 7.55 14.87 8.29
N THR A 596 6.98 14.69 7.10
CA THR A 596 5.77 13.84 6.93
C THR A 596 6.04 12.38 7.30
N LEU A 597 7.28 11.90 7.13
CA LEU A 597 7.73 10.55 7.47
C LEU A 597 8.39 10.42 8.85
N ARG A 598 8.54 11.50 9.64
CA ARG A 598 9.19 11.46 10.95
C ARG A 598 8.47 10.47 11.88
N GLY A 599 9.22 9.51 12.43
CA GLY A 599 8.70 8.44 13.29
C GLY A 599 7.86 7.38 12.57
N LYS A 600 7.94 7.29 11.24
CA LYS A 600 7.04 6.49 10.39
C LYS A 600 7.78 5.67 9.34
N LYS A 601 7.07 4.68 8.80
CA LYS A 601 7.52 3.76 7.74
C LYS A 601 6.75 4.04 6.44
N MET A 602 7.46 4.52 5.41
CA MET A 602 6.94 4.62 4.05
C MET A 602 7.37 3.41 3.23
N LEU A 603 6.39 2.68 2.69
CA LEU A 603 6.64 1.39 2.07
C LEU A 603 6.18 1.36 0.61
N PHE A 604 7.14 1.44 -0.30
CA PHE A 604 6.93 1.13 -1.71
C PHE A 604 6.82 -0.38 -1.87
N VAL A 605 5.76 -0.84 -2.50
CA VAL A 605 5.46 -2.26 -2.69
C VAL A 605 5.14 -2.49 -4.16
N GLY A 606 6.10 -2.98 -4.95
CA GLY A 606 5.85 -3.13 -6.39
C GLY A 606 6.98 -3.68 -7.22
N ASP A 607 6.92 -3.44 -8.54
CA ASP A 607 7.82 -4.04 -9.52
C ASP A 607 9.11 -3.23 -9.70
N SER A 608 9.88 -3.47 -10.76
CA SER A 608 11.14 -2.76 -10.98
C SER A 608 10.93 -1.27 -11.26
N LEU A 609 9.74 -0.87 -11.66
CA LEU A 609 9.35 0.53 -11.81
C LEU A 609 8.91 1.13 -10.49
N ASN A 610 8.31 0.36 -9.59
CA ASN A 610 8.11 0.81 -8.21
C ASN A 610 9.42 0.84 -7.41
N ARG A 611 10.39 -0.05 -7.74
CA ARG A 611 11.78 0.06 -7.25
C ARG A 611 12.40 1.35 -7.75
N GLY A 612 12.22 1.68 -9.03
CA GLY A 612 12.69 2.93 -9.60
C GLY A 612 11.96 4.16 -9.03
N GLN A 613 10.67 4.06 -8.67
CA GLN A 613 9.92 5.10 -7.97
C GLN A 613 10.42 5.27 -6.52
N TYR A 614 10.80 4.17 -5.85
CA TYR A 614 11.50 4.22 -4.56
C TYR A 614 12.90 4.82 -4.67
N VAL A 615 13.74 4.35 -5.60
CA VAL A 615 15.09 4.89 -5.83
C VAL A 615 14.98 6.37 -6.18
N SER A 616 13.99 6.75 -6.98
CA SER A 616 13.65 8.15 -7.25
C SER A 616 13.29 8.90 -5.96
N MET A 617 12.44 8.35 -5.09
CA MET A 617 12.10 8.96 -3.79
C MET A 617 13.33 9.10 -2.88
N VAL A 618 14.23 8.11 -2.86
CA VAL A 618 15.50 8.18 -2.12
C VAL A 618 16.41 9.24 -2.72
N CYS A 619 16.58 9.29 -4.04
CA CYS A 619 17.35 10.33 -4.73
C CYS A 619 16.75 11.74 -4.59
N LEU A 620 15.43 11.85 -4.35
CA LEU A 620 14.77 13.11 -4.02
C LEU A 620 14.99 13.58 -2.57
N VAL A 621 15.47 12.74 -1.65
CA VAL A 621 15.68 13.14 -0.23
C VAL A 621 17.09 12.90 0.33
N HIS A 622 17.90 12.01 -0.24
CA HIS A 622 19.20 11.63 0.32
C HIS A 622 20.19 12.79 0.44
N ARG A 623 20.06 13.83 -0.39
CA ARG A 623 20.94 15.01 -0.43
C ARG A 623 20.84 15.86 0.83
N ILE A 624 19.68 15.88 1.49
CA ILE A 624 19.45 16.68 2.71
C ILE A 624 19.68 15.88 4.00
N ILE A 625 20.16 14.63 3.91
CA ILE A 625 20.41 13.76 5.07
C ILE A 625 21.92 13.54 5.21
N PRO A 626 22.54 13.72 6.39
CA PRO A 626 23.96 13.45 6.60
C PRO A 626 24.36 11.99 6.31
N GLU A 627 25.60 11.75 5.84
CA GLU A 627 26.10 10.41 5.51
C GLU A 627 26.14 9.45 6.71
N ASN A 628 26.45 9.96 7.91
CA ASN A 628 26.38 9.17 9.15
C ASN A 628 24.93 8.92 9.62
N ALA A 629 23.98 9.76 9.20
CA ALA A 629 22.57 9.69 9.58
C ALA A 629 21.71 8.80 8.66
N LYS A 630 22.14 8.57 7.41
CA LYS A 630 21.50 7.62 6.49
C LYS A 630 22.24 6.28 6.42
N SER A 631 21.53 5.25 5.95
CA SER A 631 22.14 3.99 5.51
C SER A 631 21.14 3.19 4.68
N MET A 632 21.53 2.79 3.46
CA MET A 632 20.77 1.84 2.64
C MET A 632 21.22 0.41 2.98
N ASN A 633 20.31 -0.38 3.55
CA ASN A 633 20.54 -1.77 3.92
C ASN A 633 19.54 -2.66 3.16
N THR A 634 20.01 -3.50 2.23
CA THR A 634 19.17 -4.50 1.56
C THR A 634 19.07 -5.76 2.44
N VAL A 635 17.90 -6.01 3.04
CA VAL A 635 17.65 -7.11 3.99
C VAL A 635 16.68 -8.11 3.35
N GLY A 636 17.23 -8.92 2.44
CA GLY A 636 16.42 -9.63 1.45
C GLY A 636 15.62 -8.62 0.62
N SER A 637 14.34 -8.87 0.42
CA SER A 637 13.50 -8.05 -0.48
C SER A 637 13.06 -6.71 0.09
N PHE A 638 13.55 -6.30 1.27
CA PHE A 638 13.54 -4.90 1.63
C PHE A 638 14.84 -4.23 1.15
N ASP A 639 14.76 -3.22 0.31
CA ASP A 639 15.75 -2.15 0.31
C ASP A 639 15.31 -1.14 1.39
N VAL A 640 16.00 -1.10 2.54
CA VAL A 640 15.69 -0.18 3.65
C VAL A 640 16.62 1.02 3.61
N PHE A 641 16.11 2.19 3.24
CA PHE A 641 16.80 3.47 3.44
C PHE A 641 16.42 4.02 4.82
N ASN A 642 17.28 3.78 5.80
CA ASN A 642 17.12 4.25 7.17
C ASN A 642 17.53 5.72 7.28
N ILE A 643 16.74 6.51 8.01
CA ILE A 643 16.95 7.95 8.22
C ILE A 643 16.94 8.19 9.74
N LYS A 644 18.12 8.07 10.36
CA LYS A 644 18.27 8.00 11.83
C LYS A 644 17.72 9.24 12.53
N ASP A 645 18.07 10.43 12.05
CA ASP A 645 17.68 11.74 12.63
C ASP A 645 16.17 12.02 12.56
N TYR A 646 15.45 11.26 11.73
CA TYR A 646 14.00 11.34 11.57
C TYR A 646 13.26 10.15 12.22
N ASN A 647 14.00 9.16 12.75
CA ASN A 647 13.46 7.86 13.17
C ASN A 647 12.48 7.30 12.10
N ALA A 648 12.89 7.39 10.84
CA ALA A 648 12.05 7.15 9.69
C ALA A 648 12.70 6.15 8.73
N THR A 649 11.87 5.39 8.03
CA THR A 649 12.34 4.51 6.96
C THR A 649 11.58 4.79 5.67
N ILE A 650 12.34 5.01 4.59
CA ILE A 650 11.82 4.87 3.23
C ILE A 650 12.27 3.49 2.80
N GLU A 651 11.31 2.64 2.49
CA GLU A 651 11.55 1.24 2.20
C GLU A 651 10.93 0.89 0.86
N PHE A 652 11.68 0.18 0.04
CA PHE A 652 11.08 -0.63 -1.01
C PHE A 652 11.04 -2.07 -0.56
N TYR A 653 9.82 -2.49 -0.28
CA TYR A 653 9.48 -3.88 -0.22
C TYR A 653 9.24 -4.39 -1.64
N TRP A 654 10.25 -5.06 -2.19
CA TRP A 654 10.23 -5.59 -3.53
C TRP A 654 9.04 -6.58 -3.69
N ALA A 655 8.10 -6.30 -4.60
CA ALA A 655 6.77 -6.96 -4.68
C ALA A 655 5.93 -6.68 -5.97
N PRO A 656 6.28 -7.14 -7.19
CA PRO A 656 5.81 -6.64 -8.49
C PRO A 656 4.34 -6.80 -8.80
N PHE A 657 3.68 -7.58 -7.97
CA PHE A 657 2.36 -8.12 -8.16
C PHE A 657 1.61 -8.06 -6.78
N LEU A 658 2.16 -7.41 -5.75
CA LEU A 658 1.66 -7.26 -4.36
C LEU A 658 1.47 -8.50 -3.44
N LEU A 659 1.08 -9.68 -3.91
CA LEU A 659 1.03 -10.95 -3.12
C LEU A 659 2.49 -11.59 -2.87
N GLU A 660 3.05 -12.72 -3.39
CA GLU A 660 4.48 -13.30 -3.18
C GLU A 660 5.44 -14.06 -4.24
N SER A 661 5.42 -14.10 -5.61
CA SER A 661 6.00 -15.19 -6.54
C SER A 661 7.41 -15.81 -6.46
N ASN A 662 8.00 -16.15 -7.60
CA ASN A 662 9.35 -16.65 -7.78
C ASN A 662 10.43 -15.66 -7.53
N SER A 663 10.39 -14.55 -8.21
CA SER A 663 11.60 -13.79 -8.48
C SER A 663 12.09 -12.79 -7.38
N ASP A 664 11.35 -12.41 -6.31
CA ASP A 664 11.56 -11.42 -5.16
C ASP A 664 12.71 -11.86 -4.31
N ASN A 665 13.46 -12.86 -4.73
CA ASN A 665 14.82 -12.85 -4.35
C ASN A 665 15.39 -11.64 -5.13
N PRO A 666 15.58 -10.46 -4.50
CA PRO A 666 15.81 -9.22 -5.25
C PRO A 666 17.02 -9.33 -6.19
N GLY A 667 17.96 -10.23 -5.87
CA GLY A 667 19.06 -10.65 -6.73
C GLY A 667 18.69 -11.65 -7.83
N LYS A 668 18.14 -12.82 -7.51
CA LYS A 668 18.08 -13.98 -8.44
C LYS A 668 17.02 -13.79 -9.53
N HIS A 669 17.41 -13.06 -10.62
CA HIS A 669 16.44 -12.62 -11.62
C HIS A 669 16.77 -12.46 -13.19
N ARG A 670 16.40 -13.47 -14.06
CA ARG A 670 16.10 -13.74 -15.55
C ARG A 670 14.84 -14.72 -15.94
N ILE A 671 13.50 -14.39 -15.95
CA ILE A 671 12.23 -15.13 -15.44
C ILE A 671 11.19 -15.46 -16.48
N GLU A 672 11.59 -16.30 -17.38
CA GLU A 672 10.63 -16.74 -18.36
C GLU A 672 9.62 -17.70 -17.72
N GLU A 673 9.60 -17.82 -16.38
CA GLU A 673 8.64 -18.50 -15.53
C GLU A 673 7.84 -17.70 -14.42
N ARG A 674 7.46 -16.40 -14.57
CA ARG A 674 6.72 -15.61 -13.50
C ARG A 674 5.46 -16.31 -12.95
N VAL A 675 5.16 -16.24 -11.63
CA VAL A 675 4.00 -16.96 -11.03
C VAL A 675 3.10 -16.14 -10.08
N VAL A 676 1.89 -16.56 -9.62
CA VAL A 676 0.91 -15.68 -8.88
C VAL A 676 -0.28 -16.38 -8.03
N ARG A 677 -0.94 -15.83 -6.92
CA ARG A 677 -2.09 -16.34 -6.01
C ARG A 677 -3.36 -15.43 -5.73
N LYS A 678 -4.39 -15.87 -4.96
CA LYS A 678 -5.64 -15.18 -4.45
C LYS A 678 -5.80 -15.17 -2.95
N ASP A 679 -6.67 -14.26 -2.51
CA ASP A 679 -6.88 -13.87 -1.12
C ASP A 679 -5.60 -13.28 -0.53
N SER A 680 -4.51 -13.36 -1.30
CA SER A 680 -3.19 -13.58 -0.78
C SER A 680 -2.52 -12.24 -0.59
N ILE A 681 -3.10 -11.44 0.30
CA ILE A 681 -2.58 -10.13 0.67
C ILE A 681 -1.97 -9.91 2.12
N ASN A 682 -2.08 -10.78 3.14
CA ASN A 682 -1.29 -10.74 4.44
C ASN A 682 0.21 -11.23 4.63
N THR A 683 1.07 -11.67 3.68
CA THR A 683 2.51 -12.02 3.94
C THR A 683 3.50 -10.89 3.69
N HIS A 684 3.72 -10.43 2.46
CA HIS A 684 4.24 -9.08 2.31
C HIS A 684 3.37 -8.14 3.15
N GLY A 685 2.06 -8.36 3.19
CA GLY A 685 1.16 -7.71 4.13
C GLY A 685 1.41 -7.89 5.64
N LYS A 686 2.21 -8.84 6.14
CA LYS A 686 2.66 -8.84 7.55
C LYS A 686 3.96 -8.05 7.73
N TYR A 687 4.69 -7.78 6.65
CA TYR A 687 5.79 -6.81 6.58
C TYR A 687 5.31 -5.38 6.29
N TRP A 688 4.16 -5.23 5.64
CA TRP A 688 3.49 -3.94 5.48
C TRP A 688 2.70 -3.53 6.73
N LYS A 689 2.37 -4.46 7.62
CA LYS A 689 1.77 -4.15 8.94
C LYS A 689 2.64 -3.15 9.68
N GLY A 690 2.02 -2.07 10.16
CA GLY A 690 2.73 -0.99 10.84
C GLY A 690 3.43 0.00 9.91
N ALA A 691 3.24 -0.08 8.58
CA ALA A 691 3.58 1.04 7.69
C ALA A 691 2.47 2.10 7.69
N ASP A 692 2.88 3.36 7.76
CA ASP A 692 2.00 4.53 7.85
C ASP A 692 1.58 5.05 6.48
N ILE A 693 2.44 4.88 5.48
CA ILE A 693 2.19 5.21 4.08
C ILE A 693 2.63 4.02 3.23
N ILE A 694 1.74 3.47 2.41
CA ILE A 694 2.05 2.33 1.53
C ILE A 694 1.73 2.68 0.09
N VAL A 695 2.67 2.40 -0.81
CA VAL A 695 2.61 2.72 -2.23
C VAL A 695 2.67 1.43 -3.03
N PHE A 696 1.51 0.88 -3.30
CA PHE A 696 1.36 -0.31 -4.13
C PHE A 696 1.56 0.03 -5.60
N ASN A 697 2.25 -0.83 -6.35
CA ASN A 697 2.28 -0.79 -7.80
C ASN A 697 2.49 -2.20 -8.35
N THR A 698 1.96 -2.45 -9.54
CA THR A 698 2.14 -3.73 -10.19
C THR A 698 1.74 -3.61 -11.65
N TYR A 699 2.67 -3.50 -12.61
CA TYR A 699 2.24 -3.67 -14.00
C TYR A 699 3.28 -4.15 -15.02
N LEU A 700 4.51 -3.65 -15.02
CA LEU A 700 5.41 -3.83 -16.16
C LEU A 700 5.52 -5.30 -16.59
N TRP A 701 5.62 -6.13 -15.58
CA TRP A 701 5.88 -7.55 -15.66
C TRP A 701 4.67 -8.35 -16.11
N TRP A 702 3.47 -7.78 -16.07
CA TRP A 702 2.21 -8.39 -16.50
C TRP A 702 2.25 -8.87 -17.94
N ARG A 703 2.84 -8.05 -18.80
CA ARG A 703 2.28 -7.86 -20.14
C ARG A 703 2.66 -8.97 -21.11
N SER A 704 3.58 -9.86 -20.72
CA SER A 704 4.19 -10.81 -21.65
C SER A 704 3.24 -11.89 -22.23
N GLY A 705 1.96 -11.99 -21.82
CA GLY A 705 0.96 -12.89 -22.46
C GLY A 705 -0.51 -12.57 -22.14
N PHE A 706 -1.45 -13.06 -22.96
CA PHE A 706 -2.90 -12.72 -23.00
C PHE A 706 -3.80 -13.61 -22.17
N ASN A 707 -3.56 -14.90 -22.25
CA ASN A 707 -3.73 -15.75 -21.10
C ASN A 707 -2.39 -15.77 -20.37
N PHE A 708 -2.55 -15.80 -19.05
CA PHE A 708 -1.62 -15.67 -17.94
C PHE A 708 -2.28 -16.68 -16.94
N ASN A 709 -1.58 -17.60 -16.25
CA ASN A 709 -1.67 -18.74 -15.28
C ASN A 709 -1.85 -18.57 -13.69
N ILE A 710 -2.90 -19.05 -12.96
CA ILE A 710 -3.11 -18.80 -11.46
C ILE A 710 -3.09 -20.03 -10.54
N LEU A 711 -2.94 -19.86 -9.20
CA LEU A 711 -2.60 -20.92 -8.22
C LEU A 711 -3.46 -21.08 -6.91
N GLN A 712 -3.82 -22.26 -6.37
CA GLN A 712 -3.98 -22.49 -4.89
C GLN A 712 -3.11 -23.62 -4.36
N GLY A 713 -2.11 -23.97 -5.15
CA GLY A 713 -0.94 -24.72 -4.80
C GLY A 713 0.04 -24.00 -3.89
N SER A 714 1.26 -24.52 -3.67
CA SER A 714 2.11 -23.98 -2.61
C SER A 714 3.68 -24.14 -2.81
N PHE A 715 4.46 -23.02 -2.81
CA PHE A 715 5.90 -22.62 -2.56
C PHE A 715 6.71 -23.61 -1.77
N ASP A 716 6.06 -24.33 -0.90
CA ASP A 716 6.70 -25.22 0.00
C ASP A 716 5.79 -26.47 0.17
N ASP A 717 4.86 -26.71 -0.80
CA ASP A 717 4.10 -27.94 -1.16
C ASP A 717 4.40 -28.50 -2.57
N GLU A 718 4.56 -29.80 -2.62
CA GLU A 718 5.72 -30.33 -3.31
C GLU A 718 5.48 -30.82 -4.73
N VAL A 719 4.36 -30.37 -5.27
CA VAL A 719 3.78 -30.58 -6.59
C VAL A 719 2.82 -29.35 -6.66
N LYS A 720 3.11 -28.26 -7.37
CA LYS A 720 2.43 -26.94 -7.20
C LYS A 720 1.19 -26.71 -8.09
N ASP A 721 0.04 -26.36 -7.52
CA ASP A 721 -1.20 -26.12 -8.30
C ASP A 721 -1.63 -24.69 -8.64
N ILE A 722 -2.08 -24.56 -9.87
CA ILE A 722 -1.61 -23.68 -10.91
C ILE A 722 -2.47 -24.23 -12.12
N VAL A 723 -3.51 -23.58 -12.68
CA VAL A 723 -4.41 -24.16 -13.76
C VAL A 723 -4.91 -23.05 -14.73
N GLU A 724 -5.53 -23.32 -15.91
CA GLU A 724 -5.50 -22.54 -17.18
C GLU A 724 -6.77 -21.62 -17.62
N VAL A 725 -6.70 -20.64 -18.60
CA VAL A 725 -7.54 -19.43 -19.06
C VAL A 725 -6.94 -17.94 -19.02
N SER A 726 -7.63 -16.74 -19.06
CA SER A 726 -7.16 -15.33 -19.52
C SER A 726 -6.12 -14.46 -18.69
N THR A 727 -5.97 -13.09 -18.84
CA THR A 727 -5.12 -12.15 -18.00
C THR A 727 -5.90 -11.04 -17.27
N GLU A 728 -7.08 -10.69 -17.74
CA GLU A 728 -7.69 -9.40 -17.36
C GLU A 728 -8.26 -9.51 -15.94
N GLU A 729 -8.99 -10.60 -15.75
CA GLU A 729 -9.55 -11.10 -14.52
C GLU A 729 -8.47 -11.21 -13.41
N ALA A 730 -7.19 -11.21 -13.76
CA ALA A 730 -6.13 -11.45 -12.80
C ALA A 730 -5.76 -10.24 -11.99
N TYR A 731 -5.71 -9.12 -12.69
CA TYR A 731 -5.56 -7.86 -12.02
C TYR A 731 -6.74 -7.66 -11.08
N ARG A 732 -7.91 -8.22 -11.45
CA ARG A 732 -9.14 -8.09 -10.70
C ARG A 732 -8.94 -8.72 -9.36
N MET A 733 -8.69 -10.00 -9.37
CA MET A 733 -8.89 -10.72 -8.15
C MET A 733 -7.61 -10.69 -7.27
N ALA A 734 -6.49 -10.21 -7.84
CA ALA A 734 -5.39 -9.57 -7.14
C ALA A 734 -5.79 -8.30 -6.39
N MET A 735 -6.52 -7.39 -7.03
CA MET A 735 -7.07 -6.22 -6.34
C MET A 735 -8.06 -6.65 -5.26
N LYS A 736 -8.94 -7.63 -5.52
CA LYS A 736 -9.81 -8.19 -4.46
C LYS A 736 -9.04 -8.79 -3.30
N SER A 737 -7.84 -9.30 -3.57
CA SER A 737 -6.90 -9.66 -2.52
C SER A 737 -6.44 -8.37 -1.84
N LEU A 738 -5.72 -7.47 -2.52
CA LEU A 738 -5.30 -6.13 -2.05
C LEU A 738 -6.28 -5.48 -1.06
N LEU A 739 -7.52 -5.30 -1.53
CA LEU A 739 -8.62 -4.66 -0.82
C LEU A 739 -9.03 -5.42 0.46
N ARG A 740 -8.99 -6.76 0.47
CA ARG A 740 -9.33 -7.56 1.65
C ARG A 740 -8.31 -7.46 2.78
N TRP A 741 -7.01 -7.41 2.50
CA TRP A 741 -6.01 -7.23 3.57
C TRP A 741 -5.90 -5.79 3.98
N ILE A 742 -6.00 -4.81 3.06
CA ILE A 742 -6.00 -3.40 3.47
C ILE A 742 -7.13 -3.21 4.49
N LYS A 743 -8.38 -3.59 4.17
CA LYS A 743 -9.47 -3.37 5.15
C LYS A 743 -9.35 -4.29 6.38
N LYS A 744 -8.75 -5.49 6.29
CA LYS A 744 -8.56 -6.42 7.43
C LYS A 744 -7.38 -6.05 8.36
N ASN A 745 -6.35 -5.37 7.87
CA ASN A 745 -5.06 -5.20 8.57
C ASN A 745 -4.55 -3.75 8.61
N MET A 746 -5.19 -2.81 7.90
CA MET A 746 -4.87 -1.39 7.96
C MET A 746 -6.04 -0.59 8.53
N ASP A 747 -5.74 0.15 9.59
CA ASP A 747 -6.64 1.14 10.19
C ASP A 747 -6.72 2.37 9.27
N PRO A 748 -7.88 2.68 8.65
CA PRO A 748 -8.03 3.85 7.78
C PRO A 748 -7.92 5.20 8.52
N LYS A 749 -7.66 5.19 9.83
CA LYS A 749 -7.32 6.35 10.67
C LYS A 749 -5.83 6.42 11.02
N LYS A 750 -5.00 5.47 10.56
CA LYS A 750 -3.54 5.44 10.82
C LYS A 750 -2.66 5.17 9.60
N THR A 751 -3.07 4.33 8.65
CA THR A 751 -2.31 4.10 7.41
C THR A 751 -2.99 4.73 6.18
N ARG A 752 -2.22 5.46 5.37
CA ARG A 752 -2.63 5.97 4.05
C ARG A 752 -2.12 5.04 2.95
N VAL A 753 -3.00 4.62 2.05
CA VAL A 753 -2.68 3.65 0.99
C VAL A 753 -2.85 4.24 -0.39
N PHE A 754 -1.81 4.13 -1.20
CA PHE A 754 -1.76 4.51 -2.60
C PHE A 754 -1.66 3.28 -3.51
N PHE A 755 -2.05 3.44 -4.78
CA PHE A 755 -1.83 2.45 -5.82
C PHE A 755 -1.44 3.12 -7.15
N THR A 756 -0.20 2.94 -7.61
CA THR A 756 0.28 3.39 -8.91
C THR A 756 -0.17 2.44 -10.01
N SER A 757 -0.76 2.97 -11.09
CA SER A 757 -1.23 2.19 -12.24
C SER A 757 -0.09 1.74 -13.18
N MET A 758 -0.45 1.41 -14.42
CA MET A 758 0.45 0.89 -15.45
C MET A 758 1.60 1.83 -15.83
N SER A 759 2.75 1.24 -16.17
CA SER A 759 3.71 1.83 -17.09
C SER A 759 3.78 1.04 -18.41
N PRO A 760 3.83 1.70 -19.57
CA PRO A 760 4.07 1.10 -20.88
C PRO A 760 5.55 0.76 -21.06
N SER A 761 5.87 0.19 -22.24
CA SER A 761 7.24 -0.20 -22.62
C SER A 761 7.63 0.09 -24.07
N HIS A 762 6.74 0.63 -24.91
CA HIS A 762 7.09 1.03 -26.28
C HIS A 762 7.92 -0.05 -27.03
N GLU A 763 7.49 -1.32 -26.99
CA GLU A 763 8.28 -2.45 -27.51
C GLU A 763 8.25 -2.56 -29.03
N ARG A 764 7.29 -1.90 -29.70
CA ARG A 764 7.03 -2.03 -31.14
C ARG A 764 6.76 -0.66 -31.74
N SER A 765 7.67 -0.13 -32.56
CA SER A 765 7.53 1.24 -33.10
C SER A 765 6.34 1.44 -34.03
N ILE A 766 5.84 0.36 -34.63
CA ILE A 766 4.61 0.37 -35.44
C ILE A 766 3.38 0.84 -34.64
N ASP A 767 3.35 0.68 -33.31
CA ASP A 767 2.26 1.16 -32.46
C ASP A 767 2.10 2.70 -32.54
N TRP A 768 3.20 3.43 -32.74
CA TRP A 768 3.22 4.90 -32.87
C TRP A 768 3.58 5.37 -34.30
N GLY A 769 3.36 4.51 -35.30
CA GLY A 769 3.58 4.85 -36.72
C GLY A 769 5.04 4.81 -37.19
N GLY A 770 5.96 4.30 -36.38
CA GLY A 770 7.32 4.00 -36.79
C GLY A 770 7.45 2.70 -37.61
N GLU A 771 8.67 2.38 -38.02
CA GLU A 771 8.95 1.20 -38.87
C GLU A 771 8.58 -0.14 -38.20
N PRO A 772 8.23 -1.19 -38.97
CA PRO A 772 8.15 -2.55 -38.47
C PRO A 772 9.49 -3.04 -37.90
N ASN A 773 9.43 -3.92 -36.90
CA ASN A 773 10.59 -4.58 -36.26
C ASN A 773 11.61 -3.66 -35.57
N LYS A 774 11.31 -2.36 -35.39
CA LYS A 774 12.03 -1.47 -34.47
C LYS A 774 11.25 -1.27 -33.16
N ASN A 775 11.90 -0.64 -32.18
CA ASN A 775 11.42 -0.41 -30.82
C ASN A 775 11.94 0.95 -30.31
N CYS A 776 11.97 1.19 -28.99
CA CYS A 776 12.48 2.42 -28.38
C CYS A 776 13.96 2.77 -28.68
N TYR A 777 14.75 1.89 -29.33
CA TYR A 777 16.15 2.19 -29.61
C TYR A 777 16.29 3.39 -30.57
N ASN A 778 17.14 4.35 -30.18
CA ASN A 778 17.31 5.67 -30.82
C ASN A 778 16.07 6.58 -30.81
N GLU A 779 15.02 6.27 -30.04
CA GLU A 779 13.92 7.21 -29.81
C GLU A 779 14.32 8.28 -28.79
N THR A 780 14.41 9.54 -29.22
CA THR A 780 14.77 10.70 -28.38
C THR A 780 13.64 11.71 -28.19
N LYS A 781 12.49 11.49 -28.85
CA LYS A 781 11.30 12.35 -28.77
C LYS A 781 10.08 11.60 -28.27
N MET A 782 9.15 12.33 -27.66
CA MET A 782 7.86 11.84 -27.20
C MET A 782 6.94 11.39 -28.36
N ILE A 783 5.77 10.83 -28.01
CA ILE A 783 4.62 10.63 -28.92
C ILE A 783 3.67 11.82 -28.75
N GLU A 784 3.26 12.43 -29.86
CA GLU A 784 2.44 13.66 -29.86
C GLU A 784 0.92 13.41 -30.04
N ASP A 785 0.50 12.23 -30.49
CA ASP A 785 -0.93 11.88 -30.59
C ASP A 785 -1.58 11.79 -29.19
N PRO A 786 -2.54 12.67 -28.85
CA PRO A 786 -3.16 12.66 -27.53
C PRO A 786 -4.03 11.41 -27.30
N ASN A 787 -4.49 10.74 -28.36
CA ASN A 787 -5.31 9.53 -28.28
C ASN A 787 -4.48 8.24 -28.21
N TYR A 788 -3.14 8.35 -28.30
CA TYR A 788 -2.25 7.21 -28.33
C TYR A 788 -2.48 6.28 -27.13
N TRP A 789 -2.63 4.99 -27.44
CA TRP A 789 -2.69 3.94 -26.44
C TRP A 789 -2.00 2.70 -27.02
N GLY A 790 -0.72 2.53 -26.69
CA GLY A 790 0.07 1.38 -27.14
C GLY A 790 -0.56 0.04 -26.73
N SER A 791 -0.39 -0.98 -27.58
CA SER A 791 -0.94 -2.32 -27.37
C SER A 791 -0.39 -3.02 -26.13
N ASP A 792 0.82 -2.66 -25.72
CA ASP A 792 1.47 -3.13 -24.50
C ASP A 792 0.72 -2.66 -23.23
N SER A 793 -0.01 -1.55 -23.31
CA SER A 793 -0.92 -1.07 -22.26
C SER A 793 -2.31 -1.71 -22.44
N ARG A 794 -2.85 -2.38 -21.42
CA ARG A 794 -4.13 -3.12 -21.56
C ARG A 794 -5.32 -2.39 -20.94
N LYS A 795 -6.23 -1.88 -21.77
CA LYS A 795 -7.48 -1.22 -21.33
C LYS A 795 -8.35 -2.14 -20.46
N SER A 796 -8.38 -3.42 -20.77
CA SER A 796 -9.05 -4.49 -20.01
C SER A 796 -8.55 -4.61 -18.56
N ILE A 797 -7.24 -4.55 -18.36
CA ILE A 797 -6.61 -4.54 -17.03
C ILE A 797 -6.96 -3.24 -16.26
N MET A 798 -7.02 -2.09 -16.94
CA MET A 798 -7.46 -0.83 -16.31
C MET A 798 -8.94 -0.84 -15.89
N GLN A 799 -9.82 -1.36 -16.75
CA GLN A 799 -11.25 -1.57 -16.42
C GLN A 799 -11.40 -2.41 -15.16
N VAL A 800 -10.55 -3.41 -15.03
CA VAL A 800 -10.53 -4.34 -13.91
C VAL A 800 -10.10 -3.68 -12.59
N ILE A 801 -9.06 -2.83 -12.59
CA ILE A 801 -8.71 -2.02 -11.40
C ILE A 801 -9.92 -1.17 -10.99
N SER A 802 -10.50 -0.46 -11.96
CA SER A 802 -11.66 0.41 -11.77
C SER A 802 -12.85 -0.35 -11.17
N GLN A 803 -13.11 -1.56 -11.64
CA GLN A 803 -14.20 -2.41 -11.16
C GLN A 803 -14.00 -2.81 -9.69
N GLU A 804 -12.82 -3.27 -9.27
CA GLU A 804 -12.63 -3.72 -7.87
C GLU A 804 -12.41 -2.60 -6.88
N PHE A 805 -11.73 -1.53 -7.29
CA PHE A 805 -11.56 -0.36 -6.43
C PHE A 805 -12.89 0.38 -6.28
N GLY A 806 -13.70 0.50 -7.35
CA GLY A 806 -15.04 1.10 -7.31
C GLY A 806 -16.06 0.29 -6.49
N LYS A 807 -15.94 -1.05 -6.48
CA LYS A 807 -16.68 -1.95 -5.58
C LYS A 807 -16.31 -1.76 -4.09
N SER A 808 -15.08 -1.36 -3.80
CA SER A 808 -14.59 -1.28 -2.43
C SER A 808 -14.93 0.02 -1.73
N LYS A 809 -15.30 -0.07 -0.45
CA LYS A 809 -15.49 1.10 0.42
C LYS A 809 -14.20 1.64 1.03
N LEU A 810 -13.05 1.08 0.65
CA LEU A 810 -11.73 1.52 1.13
C LEU A 810 -11.34 2.92 0.61
N PRO A 811 -10.53 3.67 1.37
CA PRO A 811 -9.88 4.88 0.91
C PRO A 811 -8.47 4.59 0.35
N ILE A 812 -8.41 4.02 -0.86
CA ILE A 812 -7.15 3.91 -1.62
C ILE A 812 -7.04 5.08 -2.59
N SER A 813 -5.88 5.75 -2.61
CA SER A 813 -5.54 6.77 -3.60
C SER A 813 -4.93 6.12 -4.84
N PHE A 814 -5.73 5.96 -5.90
CA PHE A 814 -5.27 5.45 -7.20
C PHE A 814 -4.53 6.54 -7.99
N LEU A 815 -3.33 6.23 -8.48
CA LEU A 815 -2.48 7.13 -9.26
C LEU A 815 -2.46 6.64 -10.71
N ASN A 816 -3.25 7.27 -11.57
CA ASN A 816 -3.51 6.81 -12.94
C ASN A 816 -2.42 7.25 -13.92
N ILE A 817 -1.19 6.80 -13.70
CA ILE A 817 -0.02 7.19 -14.49
C ILE A 817 -0.01 6.62 -15.93
N THR A 818 -0.91 5.69 -16.26
CA THR A 818 -0.89 4.91 -17.52
C THR A 818 -0.79 5.77 -18.77
N GLN A 819 -1.68 6.76 -18.91
CA GLN A 819 -1.76 7.58 -20.12
C GLN A 819 -0.55 8.50 -20.25
N LEU A 820 -0.21 9.21 -19.17
CA LEU A 820 0.89 10.16 -19.17
C LEU A 820 2.25 9.47 -19.40
N SER A 821 2.40 8.23 -18.95
CA SER A 821 3.56 7.39 -19.24
C SER A 821 3.65 6.97 -20.71
N SER A 822 2.51 6.83 -21.40
CA SER A 822 2.41 6.34 -22.79
C SER A 822 2.82 7.34 -23.86
N TYR A 823 3.18 8.57 -23.48
CA TYR A 823 3.77 9.52 -24.42
C TYR A 823 5.31 9.44 -24.48
N ARG A 824 5.96 8.66 -23.60
CA ARG A 824 7.39 8.83 -23.27
C ARG A 824 8.30 7.69 -23.73
N LYS A 825 8.21 7.34 -25.03
CA LYS A 825 9.11 6.38 -25.69
C LYS A 825 10.60 6.74 -25.59
N ASP A 826 10.90 8.02 -25.40
CA ASP A 826 12.24 8.57 -25.21
C ASP A 826 12.88 8.25 -23.85
N ALA A 827 12.07 8.00 -22.82
CA ALA A 827 12.51 7.96 -21.43
C ALA A 827 13.06 6.60 -20.96
N HIS A 828 13.29 5.65 -21.87
CA HIS A 828 13.72 4.29 -21.55
C HIS A 828 15.25 4.12 -21.45
N THR A 829 15.69 3.10 -20.71
CA THR A 829 17.13 2.83 -20.53
C THR A 829 17.81 2.34 -21.82
N THR A 830 17.07 1.65 -22.70
CA THR A 830 17.56 1.10 -23.98
C THR A 830 18.79 0.18 -23.76
N ILE A 831 19.87 0.32 -24.55
CA ILE A 831 21.12 -0.42 -24.32
C ILE A 831 21.98 0.20 -23.21
N TYR A 832 21.77 1.49 -22.90
CA TYR A 832 22.59 2.30 -22.02
C TYR A 832 22.28 2.03 -20.54
N LYS A 833 22.83 0.94 -20.02
CA LYS A 833 22.73 0.52 -18.61
C LYS A 833 23.77 -0.56 -18.33
N LYS A 834 23.95 -0.93 -17.06
CA LYS A 834 24.74 -2.10 -16.67
C LYS A 834 24.07 -3.38 -17.17
N GLN A 835 24.50 -3.84 -18.34
CA GLN A 835 24.09 -5.13 -18.88
C GLN A 835 24.63 -6.26 -17.99
N TRP A 836 23.78 -7.27 -17.77
CA TRP A 836 24.05 -8.36 -16.82
C TRP A 836 25.12 -9.33 -17.31
N SER A 837 25.35 -9.36 -18.63
CA SER A 837 26.50 -9.95 -19.30
C SER A 837 27.17 -8.88 -20.16
N LYS A 838 28.50 -8.96 -20.33
CA LYS A 838 29.23 -8.03 -21.21
C LYS A 838 28.91 -8.36 -22.67
N LEU A 839 28.19 -7.46 -23.36
CA LEU A 839 27.81 -7.65 -24.76
C LEU A 839 29.04 -7.86 -25.65
N THR A 840 28.98 -8.89 -26.49
CA THR A 840 30.00 -9.15 -27.52
C THR A 840 29.87 -8.17 -28.69
N GLN A 841 30.92 -7.99 -29.49
CA GLN A 841 30.86 -7.14 -30.70
C GLN A 841 29.71 -7.53 -31.65
N LYS A 842 29.39 -8.83 -31.76
CA LYS A 842 28.26 -9.32 -32.58
C LYS A 842 26.89 -8.90 -32.03
N GLN A 843 26.78 -8.65 -30.72
CA GLN A 843 25.55 -8.17 -30.08
C GLN A 843 25.46 -6.64 -30.11
N LEU A 844 26.59 -5.94 -29.96
CA LEU A 844 26.68 -4.50 -30.18
C LEU A 844 26.36 -4.10 -31.64
N ALA A 845 26.58 -5.01 -32.59
CA ALA A 845 26.15 -4.86 -34.00
C ALA A 845 24.64 -5.04 -34.24
N ASN A 846 23.85 -5.47 -33.24
CA ASN A 846 22.39 -5.53 -33.31
C ASN A 846 21.76 -4.98 -32.00
N PRO A 847 21.82 -3.65 -31.78
CA PRO A 847 21.40 -3.04 -30.51
C PRO A 847 19.89 -3.11 -30.27
N PHE A 848 19.06 -3.18 -31.33
CA PHE A 848 17.60 -3.28 -31.22
C PHE A 848 17.17 -4.47 -30.35
N SER A 849 17.82 -5.64 -30.51
CA SER A 849 17.53 -6.84 -29.73
C SER A 849 18.04 -6.81 -28.28
N TYR A 850 18.74 -5.75 -27.86
CA TYR A 850 19.25 -5.56 -26.48
C TYR A 850 18.74 -4.26 -25.83
N ALA A 851 17.85 -3.53 -26.49
CA ALA A 851 17.28 -2.30 -25.99
C ALA A 851 16.19 -2.59 -24.95
N ASP A 852 16.44 -2.19 -23.71
CA ASP A 852 15.46 -2.23 -22.62
C ASP A 852 14.50 -1.06 -22.73
N CYS A 853 13.38 -1.33 -23.42
CA CYS A 853 12.23 -0.44 -23.49
C CYS A 853 11.29 -0.58 -22.29
N PHE A 854 11.63 -1.38 -21.28
CA PHE A 854 10.76 -1.67 -20.14
C PHE A 854 11.02 -0.71 -18.98
N HIS A 855 12.30 -0.53 -18.65
CA HIS A 855 12.74 0.32 -17.55
C HIS A 855 12.89 1.75 -18.05
N CYS A 856 12.14 2.64 -17.42
CA CYS A 856 12.29 4.06 -17.61
C CYS A 856 13.38 4.61 -16.68
N LEU A 857 14.06 5.66 -17.13
CA LEU A 857 15.04 6.36 -16.33
C LEU A 857 14.46 6.89 -15.02
N VAL A 858 15.30 6.93 -13.98
CA VAL A 858 14.92 7.42 -12.65
C VAL A 858 14.30 8.82 -12.71
N VAL A 859 14.76 9.65 -13.66
CA VAL A 859 14.26 11.01 -13.95
C VAL A 859 12.80 11.04 -14.41
N PHE A 860 12.34 10.06 -15.19
CA PHE A 860 10.91 9.94 -15.54
C PHE A 860 10.08 9.52 -14.31
N LEU A 861 10.65 8.64 -13.49
CA LEU A 861 10.02 8.15 -12.25
C LEU A 861 9.91 9.22 -11.15
N ILE A 862 10.69 10.32 -11.22
CA ILE A 862 10.52 11.54 -10.38
C ILE A 862 9.08 12.04 -10.45
N THR A 863 8.48 12.02 -11.64
CA THR A 863 7.11 12.50 -11.85
C THR A 863 6.10 11.69 -11.04
N TYR A 864 6.32 10.38 -10.90
CA TYR A 864 5.48 9.50 -10.08
C TYR A 864 5.76 9.66 -8.59
N SER A 865 7.02 9.85 -8.20
CA SER A 865 7.39 10.21 -6.83
C SER A 865 6.67 11.48 -6.36
N SER A 866 6.52 12.49 -7.22
CA SER A 866 5.75 13.71 -6.88
C SER A 866 4.24 13.50 -6.71
N TYR A 867 3.63 12.40 -7.19
CA TYR A 867 2.21 12.08 -6.90
C TYR A 867 1.98 11.36 -5.57
N LEU A 868 3.06 11.01 -4.85
CA LEU A 868 3.00 10.42 -3.51
C LEU A 868 3.00 11.48 -2.39
N LEU A 869 3.26 12.74 -2.77
CA LEU A 869 3.15 13.87 -1.87
C LEU A 869 1.69 14.04 -1.41
N PRO A 870 1.46 14.37 -0.13
CA PRO A 870 0.30 15.16 0.24
C PRO A 870 0.35 16.51 -0.47
N SER A 871 -0.80 17.07 -0.85
CA SER A 871 -0.86 18.49 -1.23
C SER A 871 -0.55 19.30 0.03
N SER A 872 0.39 20.26 0.01
CA SER A 872 0.67 21.09 1.21
C SER A 872 -0.61 21.75 1.74
N PRO A 873 -0.84 21.73 3.06
CA PRO A 873 -0.35 22.86 3.88
C PRO A 873 0.89 22.58 4.72
N SER A 874 1.41 23.68 5.25
CA SER A 874 2.52 23.87 6.18
C SER A 874 2.72 22.80 7.26
N VAL A 875 4.00 22.45 7.51
CA VAL A 875 4.40 21.64 8.66
C VAL A 875 4.18 22.42 9.95
N THR A 876 3.21 21.98 10.73
CA THR A 876 3.18 22.18 12.19
C THR A 876 2.74 20.88 12.84
N SER A 877 3.12 20.70 14.11
CA SER A 877 2.76 19.58 15.00
C SER A 877 3.63 18.30 14.92
N LEU A 878 4.50 18.19 15.93
CA LEU A 878 4.93 16.96 16.63
C LEU A 878 6.18 16.19 16.15
N ALA A 879 7.34 16.86 16.22
CA ALA A 879 8.62 16.24 16.57
C ALA A 879 8.90 16.38 18.09
N ASN A 880 8.08 15.75 18.94
CA ASN A 880 8.14 15.77 20.42
C ASN A 880 7.14 14.71 20.92
N LEU A 881 7.43 13.66 21.70
CA LEU A 881 8.58 13.22 22.54
C LEU A 881 9.14 11.88 21.98
N ILE A 882 10.15 11.15 22.49
CA ILE A 882 10.59 10.78 23.86
C ILE A 882 12.14 10.53 23.80
N TRP A 883 13.03 11.20 24.55
CA TRP A 883 13.42 11.05 25.98
C TRP A 883 14.15 9.73 26.34
N PRO A 884 15.01 9.65 27.39
CA PRO A 884 15.92 10.66 27.99
C PRO A 884 17.42 10.25 27.93
N ASN A 885 18.33 11.22 28.07
CA ASN A 885 19.76 10.98 28.35
C ASN A 885 19.98 10.76 29.87
N PRO A 886 20.90 9.88 30.34
CA PRO A 886 21.01 9.54 31.76
C PRO A 886 21.91 10.48 32.59
N LYS A 887 21.43 10.76 33.81
CA LYS A 887 22.10 11.25 35.05
C LYS A 887 23.60 11.60 35.02
N SER A 888 23.92 12.84 35.39
CA SER A 888 24.97 13.22 36.36
C SER A 888 24.73 14.68 36.80
N SER A 889 25.00 15.19 38.00
CA SER A 889 25.46 14.62 39.30
C SER A 889 24.69 15.39 40.42
N SER A 890 24.56 14.96 41.67
CA SER A 890 25.63 14.81 42.69
C SER A 890 25.02 14.34 44.04
N LYS A 891 25.88 14.09 45.04
CA LYS A 891 25.58 13.75 46.46
C LYS A 891 25.22 12.29 46.79
N PHE A 892 26.28 11.49 46.86
CA PHE A 892 26.57 10.57 47.97
C PHE A 892 25.82 10.85 49.28
N LEU A 893 25.17 9.83 49.88
CA LEU A 893 25.55 9.17 51.16
C LEU A 893 24.54 8.05 51.51
N ILE A 894 25.04 6.92 52.05
CA ILE A 894 24.40 6.00 53.03
C ILE A 894 22.93 5.55 52.73
N LEU A 895 22.61 4.25 52.57
CA LEU A 895 22.95 3.11 53.43
C LEU A 895 23.02 1.78 52.65
N SER A 896 23.79 0.82 53.16
CA SER A 896 24.01 -0.51 52.57
C SER A 896 23.09 -1.61 53.11
N CYS A 897 22.88 -2.66 52.30
CA CYS A 897 22.53 -4.03 52.69
C CYS A 897 21.25 -4.28 53.52
N LEU A 898 20.32 -5.00 52.90
CA LEU A 898 19.95 -6.32 53.41
C LEU A 898 19.74 -7.29 52.22
N THR A 899 19.88 -8.58 52.49
CA THR A 899 20.34 -9.59 51.50
C THR A 899 19.37 -10.75 51.29
N LEU A 900 19.47 -11.37 50.11
CA LEU A 900 19.10 -12.76 49.79
C LEU A 900 17.58 -13.12 49.85
N PHE A 901 17.01 -13.49 48.70
CA PHE A 901 16.70 -14.88 48.29
C PHE A 901 15.48 -15.51 48.99
N PHE A 902 14.45 -15.88 48.22
CA PHE A 902 14.37 -17.24 47.68
C PHE A 902 13.47 -17.31 46.43
N VAL A 903 13.69 -18.31 45.59
CA VAL A 903 12.90 -18.66 44.38
C VAL A 903 11.82 -19.68 44.78
N VAL A 904 10.70 -19.80 44.03
CA VAL A 904 10.04 -21.09 43.62
C VAL A 904 8.63 -20.91 42.99
N LEU A 905 8.49 -21.47 41.77
CA LEU A 905 7.29 -22.00 41.04
C LEU A 905 6.14 -21.14 40.44
N GLU A 906 5.90 -21.50 39.16
CA GLU A 906 4.65 -21.64 38.37
C GLU A 906 3.74 -20.48 37.89
N LYS A 907 3.90 -20.21 36.58
CA LYS A 907 2.88 -20.33 35.49
C LYS A 907 1.54 -19.57 35.57
N ASN A 908 1.28 -18.90 34.43
CA ASN A 908 -0.02 -18.72 33.77
C ASN A 908 -1.15 -18.03 34.55
N LYS A 909 -1.51 -16.82 34.08
CA LYS A 909 -2.59 -16.72 33.08
C LYS A 909 -2.73 -15.36 32.39
N ASP A 910 -3.15 -15.44 31.12
CA ASP A 910 -4.15 -14.60 30.46
C ASP A 910 -4.17 -13.09 30.75
N TYR A 911 -3.30 -12.32 30.07
CA TYR A 911 -3.68 -10.98 29.62
C TYR A 911 -4.28 -11.05 28.21
N THR A 912 -5.59 -11.34 28.16
CA THR A 912 -6.38 -11.31 26.93
C THR A 912 -6.55 -9.88 26.42
N LEU A 913 -5.90 -9.54 25.31
CA LEU A 913 -6.14 -8.30 24.55
C LEU A 913 -7.02 -8.59 23.32
N PRO A 914 -8.31 -8.19 23.32
CA PRO A 914 -9.20 -8.26 22.17
C PRO A 914 -9.17 -6.95 21.34
N PRO A 915 -9.90 -6.84 20.23
CA PRO A 915 -9.88 -7.77 19.10
C PRO A 915 -9.57 -6.99 17.80
N PHE A 916 -8.53 -7.38 17.07
CA PHE A 916 -8.07 -6.61 15.89
C PHE A 916 -9.08 -6.68 14.72
N ALA A 917 -9.84 -5.60 14.52
CA ALA A 917 -10.72 -5.41 13.37
C ALA A 917 -9.88 -5.29 12.08
N ILE A 918 -10.23 -5.87 10.94
CA ILE A 918 -11.53 -6.17 10.29
C ILE A 918 -12.18 -4.99 9.56
N GLY A 919 -12.08 -5.11 8.23
CA GLY A 919 -13.18 -5.10 7.29
C GLY A 919 -12.72 -5.80 5.99
N GLU A 920 -13.53 -5.73 4.92
CA GLU A 920 -13.36 -6.49 3.68
C GLU A 920 -13.11 -5.64 2.41
N GLY A 921 -12.49 -6.21 1.39
CA GLY A 921 -12.68 -5.82 -0.01
C GLY A 921 -13.88 -6.54 -0.63
N GLU A 922 -14.09 -6.40 -1.94
CA GLU A 922 -15.08 -7.21 -2.67
C GLU A 922 -14.53 -8.56 -3.21
N LYS A 923 -15.39 -9.32 -3.89
CA LYS A 923 -15.44 -10.80 -3.82
C LYS A 923 -14.90 -11.56 -5.03
N ASP A 924 -14.40 -12.76 -4.74
CA ASP A 924 -14.13 -13.91 -5.63
C ASP A 924 -12.76 -13.94 -6.30
N CYS A 925 -12.20 -15.14 -6.40
CA CYS A 925 -11.10 -15.56 -7.29
C CYS A 925 -11.16 -17.08 -7.41
N ASN A 926 -10.98 -17.61 -8.61
CA ASN A 926 -10.53 -18.97 -8.81
C ASN A 926 -9.02 -18.96 -8.77
N LEU A 927 -8.50 -19.95 -8.07
CA LEU A 927 -7.09 -20.12 -7.93
C LEU A 927 -6.52 -21.24 -8.78
N PHE A 928 -7.32 -21.81 -9.64
CA PHE A 928 -6.86 -22.79 -10.58
C PHE A 928 -7.44 -22.41 -11.97
N SER A 929 -6.85 -21.38 -12.64
CA SER A 929 -7.14 -20.76 -13.98
C SER A 929 -6.14 -19.68 -14.61
N GLY A 930 -5.57 -19.89 -15.83
CA GLY A 930 -4.65 -19.06 -16.64
C GLY A 930 -3.78 -19.57 -17.92
N LYS A 931 -2.71 -18.97 -18.53
CA LYS A 931 -1.68 -19.66 -19.42
C LYS A 931 -0.19 -19.39 -19.20
N TRP A 932 0.64 -20.35 -19.66
CA TRP A 932 2.12 -20.32 -19.66
C TRP A 932 2.66 -19.28 -20.65
N ILE A 933 3.64 -18.46 -20.23
CA ILE A 933 4.15 -17.28 -20.98
C ILE A 933 5.71 -17.31 -21.04
N TRP A 934 6.40 -16.25 -21.50
CA TRP A 934 7.86 -16.03 -21.46
C TRP A 934 8.27 -14.64 -20.84
N ASP A 935 9.55 -14.41 -20.49
CA ASP A 935 10.23 -13.19 -19.92
C ASP A 935 11.72 -13.46 -19.52
N GLU A 936 12.76 -13.30 -20.33
CA GLU A 936 14.16 -13.63 -19.93
C GLU A 936 14.79 -12.77 -18.79
N LEU A 937 14.00 -12.11 -17.92
CA LEU A 937 14.42 -10.95 -17.13
C LEU A 937 14.38 -11.05 -15.57
N ASN A 938 13.72 -12.03 -14.90
CA ASN A 938 13.70 -12.26 -13.43
C ASN A 938 13.89 -13.75 -12.68
N ARG A 939 14.29 -14.96 -13.23
CA ARG A 939 14.69 -16.40 -12.79
C ARG A 939 16.20 -16.73 -13.05
N PRO A 940 16.62 -17.99 -13.35
CA PRO A 940 16.42 -19.11 -12.45
C PRO A 940 16.64 -18.66 -11.01
N LEU A 941 15.82 -19.12 -10.07
CA LEU A 941 15.82 -18.51 -8.73
C LEU A 941 17.05 -18.85 -7.91
N TYR A 942 17.92 -19.62 -8.51
CA TYR A 942 19.32 -19.81 -8.30
C TYR A 942 19.78 -20.33 -9.66
N ASN A 943 20.96 -19.94 -10.14
CA ASN A 943 21.58 -20.78 -11.15
C ASN A 943 21.87 -22.15 -10.51
N GLU A 944 21.83 -23.23 -11.28
CA GLU A 944 22.01 -24.60 -10.77
C GLU A 944 23.28 -24.73 -9.91
N SER A 945 24.39 -24.20 -10.43
CA SER A 945 25.71 -24.12 -9.77
C SER A 945 25.78 -23.23 -8.53
N GLU A 946 24.71 -22.49 -8.18
CA GLU A 946 24.68 -21.67 -6.97
C GLU A 946 24.14 -22.40 -5.74
N CYS A 947 23.42 -23.52 -5.90
CA CYS A 947 22.82 -24.25 -4.79
C CYS A 947 23.53 -25.58 -4.53
N PRO A 948 24.44 -25.66 -3.54
CA PRO A 948 25.17 -26.90 -3.20
C PRO A 948 24.30 -27.96 -2.51
N TYR A 949 22.99 -27.74 -2.42
CA TYR A 949 22.02 -28.63 -1.79
C TYR A 949 21.16 -29.39 -2.80
N LEU A 950 21.29 -29.08 -4.10
CA LEU A 950 20.64 -29.83 -5.17
C LEU A 950 21.07 -31.30 -5.16
N LEU A 951 20.16 -32.17 -5.61
CA LEU A 951 20.47 -33.58 -5.80
C LEU A 951 20.93 -33.78 -7.26
N PRO A 952 21.95 -34.60 -7.55
CA PRO A 952 22.34 -34.94 -8.92
C PRO A 952 21.21 -35.54 -9.78
N GLN A 953 20.12 -36.02 -9.15
CA GLN A 953 18.88 -36.43 -9.82
C GLN A 953 18.19 -35.28 -10.59
N VAL A 954 18.44 -34.00 -10.25
CA VAL A 954 17.71 -32.82 -10.77
C VAL A 954 18.61 -31.72 -11.36
N THR A 955 19.94 -31.83 -11.27
CA THR A 955 20.90 -30.88 -11.84
C THR A 955 21.10 -31.11 -13.35
N CYS A 956 20.13 -30.66 -14.14
CA CYS A 956 20.07 -30.96 -15.57
C CYS A 956 21.17 -30.30 -16.40
N GLN A 957 21.58 -29.07 -16.06
CA GLN A 957 22.62 -28.35 -16.81
C GLN A 957 24.00 -28.96 -16.56
N GLU A 958 24.31 -29.32 -15.32
CA GLU A 958 25.49 -30.09 -14.91
C GLU A 958 25.56 -31.44 -15.64
N HIS A 959 24.42 -32.12 -15.79
CA HIS A 959 24.31 -33.39 -16.52
C HIS A 959 24.23 -33.26 -18.05
N GLY A 960 24.49 -32.06 -18.58
CA GLY A 960 24.70 -31.79 -20.00
C GLY A 960 23.44 -31.49 -20.80
N ARG A 961 22.38 -30.96 -20.17
CA ARG A 961 21.19 -30.48 -20.90
C ARG A 961 21.56 -29.28 -21.78
N PRO A 962 21.35 -29.32 -23.11
CA PRO A 962 21.81 -28.28 -24.02
C PRO A 962 20.85 -27.08 -24.08
N ASP A 963 19.55 -27.32 -23.91
CA ASP A 963 18.50 -26.30 -23.91
C ASP A 963 18.32 -25.68 -22.52
N LYS A 964 17.74 -24.47 -22.50
CA LYS A 964 17.45 -23.71 -21.26
C LYS A 964 16.01 -23.24 -21.18
N ASP A 965 15.31 -23.24 -22.31
CA ASP A 965 13.90 -22.97 -22.61
C ASP A 965 12.88 -23.58 -21.62
N TYR A 966 13.28 -24.52 -20.77
CA TYR A 966 12.44 -25.12 -19.72
C TYR A 966 12.58 -24.49 -18.32
N LEU A 967 13.64 -23.71 -18.06
CA LEU A 967 13.86 -22.93 -16.83
C LEU A 967 12.84 -21.77 -16.67
N TYR A 968 11.83 -21.72 -17.53
CA TYR A 968 11.71 -20.63 -18.51
C TYR A 968 10.26 -20.57 -19.15
N TRP A 969 9.14 -21.04 -18.53
CA TRP A 969 7.74 -20.74 -19.02
C TRP A 969 6.74 -20.21 -17.93
N ARG A 970 5.99 -19.09 -18.01
CA ARG A 970 5.38 -18.38 -16.82
C ARG A 970 4.05 -18.88 -16.22
N TRP A 971 3.99 -19.20 -14.92
CA TRP A 971 2.72 -19.37 -14.20
C TRP A 971 2.02 -18.13 -13.57
N GLN A 972 1.83 -16.97 -14.24
CA GLN A 972 0.94 -15.87 -13.74
C GLN A 972 -0.37 -15.71 -14.53
N PRO A 973 -1.62 -15.50 -13.97
CA PRO A 973 -3.13 -15.78 -14.18
C PRO A 973 -4.22 -15.22 -15.12
N ASN A 974 -5.33 -15.98 -15.12
CA ASN A 974 -6.71 -15.49 -15.24
C ASN A 974 -7.21 -14.93 -13.91
N ASP A 975 -7.09 -15.67 -12.79
CA ASP A 975 -7.57 -15.32 -11.43
C ASP A 975 -6.96 -14.05 -10.73
N CYS A 976 -5.65 -13.96 -10.41
CA CYS A 976 -5.16 -13.04 -9.36
C CYS A 976 -3.68 -12.49 -9.47
N LEU A 977 -2.90 -12.32 -8.37
CA LEU A 977 -1.45 -11.91 -8.36
C LEU A 977 -0.61 -12.67 -7.28
N ILE A 978 0.67 -12.95 -7.48
CA ILE A 978 1.78 -13.13 -6.52
C ILE A 978 3.07 -12.48 -7.10
N PRO A 979 3.81 -11.61 -6.38
CA PRO A 979 5.10 -10.95 -6.54
C PRO A 979 6.20 -11.71 -7.14
N ARG A 980 7.24 -11.96 -6.35
CA ARG A 980 8.41 -12.73 -6.64
C ARG A 980 8.88 -13.35 -5.21
N PHE A 981 9.89 -14.24 -4.98
CA PHE A 981 10.15 -14.99 -3.69
C PHE A 981 11.01 -14.25 -2.65
N ASN A 982 10.48 -13.77 -1.54
CA ASN A 982 11.32 -13.24 -0.46
C ASN A 982 11.80 -14.32 0.53
N ALA A 983 13.07 -14.69 0.42
CA ALA A 983 13.72 -15.61 1.35
C ALA A 983 13.65 -15.17 2.82
N SER A 984 13.81 -13.87 3.13
CA SER A 984 13.64 -13.33 4.48
C SER A 984 12.24 -13.61 5.03
N LEU A 985 11.23 -13.65 4.17
CA LEU A 985 9.81 -13.52 4.55
C LEU A 985 9.15 -14.88 4.84
N ILE A 986 9.74 -15.97 4.35
CA ILE A 986 9.65 -17.27 5.01
C ILE A 986 10.41 -17.23 6.34
N LEU A 987 11.72 -16.97 6.31
CA LEU A 987 12.62 -17.22 7.45
C LEU A 987 12.27 -16.43 8.73
N GLU A 988 11.96 -15.13 8.63
CA GLU A 988 11.48 -14.33 9.77
C GLU A 988 10.17 -14.84 10.37
N ASN A 989 9.40 -15.62 9.61
CA ASN A 989 8.16 -16.20 10.09
C ASN A 989 8.27 -17.66 10.50
N LEU A 990 9.30 -18.36 10.03
CA LEU A 990 9.82 -19.58 10.62
C LEU A 990 10.67 -19.28 11.87
N ARG A 991 10.90 -18.01 12.22
CA ARG A 991 11.68 -17.62 13.40
C ARG A 991 11.10 -18.28 14.66
N GLY A 992 11.88 -19.18 15.28
CA GLY A 992 11.46 -19.99 16.42
C GLY A 992 10.43 -21.09 16.11
N LYS A 993 10.35 -21.58 14.86
CA LYS A 993 9.33 -22.52 14.38
C LYS A 993 9.89 -23.58 13.43
N ARG A 994 9.09 -24.62 13.21
CA ARG A 994 9.41 -25.73 12.32
C ARG A 994 8.46 -25.78 11.13
N MET A 995 9.01 -26.03 9.96
CA MET A 995 8.28 -26.29 8.73
C MET A 995 8.63 -27.69 8.21
N MET A 996 7.62 -28.50 7.85
CA MET A 996 7.84 -29.87 7.40
C MET A 996 7.05 -30.26 6.15
N PHE A 997 7.81 -30.80 5.20
CA PHE A 997 7.50 -31.35 3.89
C PHE A 997 7.35 -32.88 4.02
N VAL A 998 6.23 -33.49 3.64
CA VAL A 998 5.89 -34.88 4.01
C VAL A 998 5.26 -35.67 2.85
N GLY A 999 5.93 -36.74 2.38
CA GLY A 999 5.49 -37.43 1.15
C GLY A 999 6.58 -38.18 0.37
N ASP A 1000 6.43 -38.26 -0.96
CA ASP A 1000 7.21 -39.09 -1.91
C ASP A 1000 8.49 -38.46 -2.51
N SER A 1001 8.85 -38.77 -3.77
CA SER A 1001 10.05 -38.26 -4.44
C SER A 1001 9.84 -36.98 -5.23
N LEU A 1002 8.61 -36.70 -5.70
CA LEU A 1002 8.23 -35.37 -6.17
C LEU A 1002 8.35 -34.39 -5.00
N ASN A 1003 7.87 -34.87 -3.86
CA ASN A 1003 7.98 -34.28 -2.53
C ASN A 1003 9.39 -33.73 -2.24
N ARG A 1004 10.35 -34.63 -2.00
CA ARG A 1004 11.76 -34.31 -1.76
C ARG A 1004 12.36 -33.35 -2.79
N GLY A 1005 11.97 -33.48 -4.06
CA GLY A 1005 12.40 -32.59 -5.13
C GLY A 1005 12.04 -31.14 -4.84
N GLN A 1006 10.78 -30.85 -4.51
CA GLN A 1006 10.43 -29.49 -4.09
C GLN A 1006 11.15 -29.10 -2.78
N PHE A 1007 11.17 -29.91 -1.72
CA PHE A 1007 11.94 -29.55 -0.51
C PHE A 1007 13.36 -29.05 -0.83
N THR A 1008 14.02 -29.73 -1.76
CA THR A 1008 15.38 -29.38 -2.21
C THR A 1008 15.41 -27.97 -2.82
N SER A 1009 14.46 -27.62 -3.68
CA SER A 1009 14.39 -26.28 -4.23
C SER A 1009 13.95 -25.22 -3.20
N MET A 1010 13.18 -25.53 -2.14
CA MET A 1010 12.91 -24.56 -1.04
C MET A 1010 14.22 -24.14 -0.39
N VAL A 1011 15.05 -25.13 -0.06
CA VAL A 1011 16.40 -24.88 0.45
C VAL A 1011 17.20 -24.04 -0.55
N CYS A 1012 17.12 -24.32 -1.86
CA CYS A 1012 17.78 -23.50 -2.88
C CYS A 1012 17.22 -22.08 -3.07
N LEU A 1013 15.97 -21.81 -2.68
CA LEU A 1013 15.43 -20.46 -2.65
C LEU A 1013 15.92 -19.70 -1.41
N LEU A 1014 16.00 -20.36 -0.25
CA LEU A 1014 16.37 -19.76 1.04
C LEU A 1014 17.88 -19.62 1.30
N HIS A 1015 18.68 -20.64 0.99
CA HIS A 1015 20.04 -20.82 1.54
C HIS A 1015 21.05 -19.68 1.26
N LYS A 1016 20.77 -18.79 0.29
CA LYS A 1016 21.65 -17.65 -0.03
C LYS A 1016 21.58 -16.52 1.00
N ILE A 1017 20.46 -16.37 1.73
CA ILE A 1017 20.31 -15.25 2.69
C ILE A 1017 20.82 -15.58 4.09
N VAL A 1018 20.87 -16.87 4.45
CA VAL A 1018 21.48 -17.32 5.70
C VAL A 1018 23.00 -17.40 5.50
N PRO A 1019 23.84 -16.80 6.37
CA PRO A 1019 25.31 -16.96 6.32
C PRO A 1019 25.78 -18.42 6.27
N ASN A 1020 27.02 -18.67 5.85
CA ASN A 1020 27.52 -20.04 5.60
C ASN A 1020 27.78 -20.83 6.89
N ASP A 1021 28.28 -20.15 7.91
CA ASP A 1021 28.42 -20.59 9.30
C ASP A 1021 27.07 -20.71 10.02
N ALA A 1022 26.11 -19.84 9.67
CA ALA A 1022 24.77 -19.80 10.24
C ALA A 1022 23.78 -20.87 9.70
N LYS A 1023 24.21 -21.79 8.82
CA LYS A 1023 23.34 -22.86 8.28
C LYS A 1023 23.94 -24.27 8.38
N SER A 1024 23.08 -25.28 8.28
CA SER A 1024 23.45 -26.69 8.09
C SER A 1024 22.39 -27.42 7.26
N LEU A 1025 22.76 -28.54 6.64
CA LEU A 1025 21.83 -29.51 6.05
C LEU A 1025 22.14 -30.90 6.60
N ASP A 1026 21.32 -31.35 7.53
CA ASP A 1026 21.54 -32.58 8.31
C ASP A 1026 20.60 -33.69 7.80
N LYS A 1027 21.16 -34.86 7.47
CA LYS A 1027 20.40 -36.02 6.95
C LYS A 1027 20.39 -37.12 8.00
N VAL A 1028 19.21 -37.45 8.53
CA VAL A 1028 19.02 -38.36 9.67
C VAL A 1028 17.84 -39.29 9.39
N ASP A 1029 18.11 -40.57 9.16
CA ASP A 1029 17.10 -41.59 8.79
C ASP A 1029 16.18 -41.16 7.63
N SER A 1030 14.90 -40.92 7.91
CA SER A 1030 13.90 -40.44 6.94
C SER A 1030 13.81 -38.91 6.86
N PHE A 1031 14.61 -38.17 7.63
CA PHE A 1031 14.65 -36.71 7.65
C PHE A 1031 15.77 -36.14 6.78
N THR A 1032 15.51 -34.97 6.19
CA THR A 1032 16.55 -34.01 5.77
C THR A 1032 16.18 -32.64 6.33
N ILE A 1033 17.03 -32.09 7.19
CA ILE A 1033 16.76 -30.89 7.99
C ILE A 1033 17.71 -29.78 7.54
N PHE A 1034 17.18 -28.71 6.95
CA PHE A 1034 17.91 -27.48 6.74
C PHE A 1034 17.68 -26.55 7.93
N THR A 1035 18.75 -26.24 8.67
CA THR A 1035 18.70 -25.38 9.86
C THR A 1035 19.22 -23.99 9.53
N ALA A 1036 18.46 -22.95 9.86
CA ALA A 1036 18.87 -21.55 9.80
C ALA A 1036 19.04 -21.01 11.23
N LYS A 1037 20.30 -20.98 11.71
CA LYS A 1037 20.65 -20.74 13.12
C LYS A 1037 20.23 -19.35 13.60
N ASP A 1038 20.52 -18.32 12.81
CA ASP A 1038 20.18 -16.91 13.11
C ASP A 1038 18.67 -16.66 13.24
N TYR A 1039 17.86 -17.57 12.68
CA TYR A 1039 16.41 -17.54 12.74
C TYR A 1039 15.85 -18.50 13.81
N ASN A 1040 16.65 -19.42 14.35
CA ASN A 1040 16.15 -20.56 15.13
C ASN A 1040 14.99 -21.26 14.39
N ALA A 1041 15.24 -21.59 13.12
CA ALA A 1041 14.23 -22.07 12.18
C ALA A 1041 14.70 -23.33 11.47
N THR A 1042 13.80 -24.29 11.26
CA THR A 1042 14.05 -25.49 10.45
C THR A 1042 13.09 -25.60 9.28
N ILE A 1043 13.62 -25.99 8.13
CA ILE A 1043 12.87 -26.48 6.98
C ILE A 1043 13.24 -27.95 6.86
N GLU A 1044 12.25 -28.84 6.95
CA GLU A 1044 12.45 -30.27 7.13
C GLU A 1044 11.72 -31.04 6.03
N PHE A 1045 12.35 -32.04 5.44
CA PHE A 1045 11.69 -33.08 4.66
C PHE A 1045 11.63 -34.37 5.46
N TYR A 1046 10.45 -34.98 5.52
CA TYR A 1046 10.21 -36.29 6.10
C TYR A 1046 9.66 -37.24 5.02
N TRP A 1047 10.45 -38.27 4.72
CA TRP A 1047 10.10 -39.28 3.74
C TRP A 1047 8.94 -40.17 4.24
N ALA A 1048 7.78 -40.04 3.57
CA ALA A 1048 6.53 -40.74 3.88
C ALA A 1048 5.71 -40.95 2.58
N PRO A 1049 6.19 -41.75 1.61
CA PRO A 1049 5.71 -41.71 0.23
C PRO A 1049 4.22 -42.02 0.04
N PHE A 1050 3.59 -42.65 1.04
CA PHE A 1050 2.16 -42.97 1.06
C PHE A 1050 1.38 -42.29 2.20
N LEU A 1051 2.06 -41.48 3.03
CA LEU A 1051 1.62 -40.89 4.31
C LEU A 1051 1.23 -41.90 5.40
N LEU A 1052 0.75 -43.08 5.01
CA LEU A 1052 0.65 -44.29 5.80
C LEU A 1052 1.95 -45.09 5.72
N GLU A 1053 2.23 -45.83 6.80
CA GLU A 1053 3.32 -46.80 6.92
C GLU A 1053 3.32 -47.80 5.75
N SER A 1054 4.48 -48.02 5.13
CA SER A 1054 4.64 -48.78 3.90
C SER A 1054 5.96 -49.56 3.83
N ASN A 1055 6.02 -50.56 2.97
CA ASN A 1055 7.28 -51.27 2.67
C ASN A 1055 8.31 -50.41 1.90
N ALA A 1056 8.07 -49.11 1.71
CA ALA A 1056 8.92 -48.18 0.98
C ALA A 1056 9.33 -46.93 1.79
N ASP A 1057 9.13 -46.92 3.12
CA ASP A 1057 9.40 -45.78 4.02
C ASP A 1057 10.90 -45.55 4.32
N SER A 1058 11.80 -46.37 3.77
CA SER A 1058 13.24 -46.13 3.84
C SER A 1058 13.70 -45.39 2.59
N PRO A 1059 14.17 -44.12 2.67
CA PRO A 1059 14.60 -43.37 1.49
C PRO A 1059 15.79 -44.01 0.75
N GLY A 1060 16.56 -44.88 1.40
CA GLY A 1060 17.61 -45.69 0.76
C GLY A 1060 17.14 -47.03 0.18
N LYS A 1061 16.12 -47.67 0.75
CA LYS A 1061 15.68 -49.05 0.38
C LYS A 1061 14.31 -49.13 -0.32
N HIS A 1062 13.67 -48.01 -0.62
CA HIS A 1062 12.32 -47.89 -1.22
C HIS A 1062 12.08 -48.57 -2.59
N ARG A 1063 13.07 -49.25 -3.16
CA ARG A 1063 13.03 -49.94 -4.46
C ARG A 1063 12.52 -51.37 -4.31
N VAL A 1064 11.25 -51.50 -3.92
CA VAL A 1064 10.53 -52.77 -3.78
C VAL A 1064 9.83 -53.18 -5.10
N PRO A 1065 9.77 -54.49 -5.44
CA PRO A 1065 9.12 -54.95 -6.68
C PRO A 1065 7.59 -54.76 -6.67
N TYR A 1066 6.98 -54.72 -5.48
CA TYR A 1066 5.59 -54.35 -5.25
C TYR A 1066 5.50 -53.45 -4.02
N ARG A 1067 4.63 -52.44 -4.09
CA ARG A 1067 4.43 -51.45 -3.02
C ARG A 1067 3.22 -51.83 -2.19
N ILE A 1068 3.36 -51.84 -0.86
CA ILE A 1068 2.31 -52.23 0.10
C ILE A 1068 2.17 -51.12 1.14
N VAL A 1069 0.92 -50.74 1.44
CA VAL A 1069 0.58 -49.74 2.46
C VAL A 1069 -0.25 -50.37 3.57
N ARG A 1070 0.08 -50.07 4.83
CA ARG A 1070 -0.60 -50.63 6.01
C ARG A 1070 -1.88 -49.85 6.36
N LYS A 1071 -2.97 -50.59 6.55
CA LYS A 1071 -4.32 -50.06 6.81
C LYS A 1071 -4.35 -49.25 8.11
N ASN A 1072 -4.78 -47.99 8.02
CA ASN A 1072 -4.89 -47.04 9.14
C ASN A 1072 -3.59 -46.67 9.90
N SER A 1073 -2.42 -47.22 9.56
CA SER A 1073 -1.18 -46.94 10.31
C SER A 1073 -0.53 -45.61 9.89
N ILE A 1074 -1.05 -44.51 10.44
CA ILE A 1074 -0.52 -43.15 10.22
C ILE A 1074 0.24 -42.58 11.42
N ASP A 1075 -0.13 -42.96 12.65
CA ASP A 1075 0.51 -42.41 13.86
C ASP A 1075 2.01 -42.82 13.97
N THR A 1076 2.46 -43.88 13.28
CA THR A 1076 3.87 -44.29 13.12
C THR A 1076 4.76 -43.18 12.54
N HIS A 1077 4.26 -42.43 11.57
CA HIS A 1077 4.90 -41.21 11.04
C HIS A 1077 4.41 -39.96 11.76
N GLY A 1078 3.09 -39.88 12.00
CA GLY A 1078 2.42 -38.74 12.61
C GLY A 1078 3.00 -38.31 13.95
N LYS A 1079 3.63 -39.20 14.71
CA LYS A 1079 4.39 -38.84 15.93
C LYS A 1079 5.45 -37.74 15.69
N TYR A 1080 6.08 -37.68 14.52
CA TYR A 1080 7.12 -36.71 14.16
C TYR A 1080 6.57 -35.37 13.65
N TRP A 1081 5.37 -35.40 13.04
CA TRP A 1081 4.68 -34.21 12.52
C TRP A 1081 4.08 -33.34 13.64
N LYS A 1082 4.06 -33.81 14.89
CA LYS A 1082 3.54 -33.06 16.04
C LYS A 1082 4.44 -31.89 16.39
N GLY A 1083 3.83 -30.76 16.73
CA GLY A 1083 4.54 -29.53 17.10
C GLY A 1083 5.19 -28.79 15.92
N VAL A 1084 5.06 -29.29 14.68
CA VAL A 1084 5.40 -28.54 13.46
C VAL A 1084 4.33 -27.46 13.23
N ASP A 1085 4.74 -26.23 12.96
CA ASP A 1085 3.83 -25.09 12.83
C ASP A 1085 3.25 -24.97 11.41
N ILE A 1086 3.98 -25.47 10.41
CA ILE A 1086 3.57 -25.50 9.01
C ILE A 1086 3.82 -26.90 8.44
N LEU A 1087 2.74 -27.58 8.07
CA LEU A 1087 2.76 -28.94 7.52
C LEU A 1087 2.24 -28.98 6.10
N VAL A 1088 2.92 -29.81 5.33
CA VAL A 1088 2.84 -29.89 3.89
C VAL A 1088 2.85 -31.36 3.51
N PHE A 1089 1.92 -31.76 2.65
CA PHE A 1089 1.68 -33.17 2.35
C PHE A 1089 1.45 -33.43 0.87
N ASN A 1090 2.30 -34.22 0.21
CA ASN A 1090 1.91 -34.94 -1.01
C ASN A 1090 1.77 -36.43 -0.73
N THR A 1091 0.97 -37.08 -1.56
CA THR A 1091 1.30 -38.42 -2.04
C THR A 1091 0.58 -38.64 -3.35
N TYR A 1092 1.28 -39.03 -4.41
CA TYR A 1092 0.62 -39.33 -5.69
C TYR A 1092 1.32 -40.42 -6.50
N ILE A 1093 2.56 -40.17 -6.91
CA ILE A 1093 3.13 -40.86 -8.08
C ILE A 1093 3.24 -42.38 -7.86
N TRP A 1094 3.39 -42.82 -6.61
CA TRP A 1094 3.58 -44.24 -6.29
C TRP A 1094 2.27 -45.02 -6.13
N TRP A 1095 1.13 -44.34 -5.91
CA TRP A 1095 -0.19 -44.97 -6.00
C TRP A 1095 -0.55 -45.34 -7.44
N MET A 1096 0.01 -44.62 -8.43
CA MET A 1096 -0.30 -44.81 -9.85
C MET A 1096 0.35 -46.06 -10.47
N SER A 1097 0.99 -46.90 -9.65
CA SER A 1097 1.65 -48.16 -10.07
C SER A 1097 0.70 -49.22 -10.66
N GLY A 1098 -0.63 -49.03 -10.64
CA GLY A 1098 -1.59 -50.01 -11.15
C GLY A 1098 -3.05 -49.52 -11.23
N ARG A 1099 -3.98 -50.47 -11.46
CA ARG A 1099 -5.43 -50.28 -11.32
C ARG A 1099 -5.94 -50.69 -9.93
N THR A 1100 -5.29 -51.68 -9.33
CA THR A 1100 -5.37 -52.01 -7.90
C THR A 1100 -4.10 -51.54 -7.19
N PHE A 1101 -4.13 -51.57 -5.86
CA PHE A 1101 -3.02 -51.23 -4.97
C PHE A 1101 -3.08 -52.12 -3.72
N LYS A 1102 -1.92 -52.59 -3.24
CA LYS A 1102 -1.84 -53.60 -2.17
C LYS A 1102 -1.93 -52.95 -0.79
N ILE A 1103 -2.97 -53.32 -0.04
CA ILE A 1103 -3.22 -52.88 1.34
C ILE A 1103 -3.00 -54.03 2.31
N LEU A 1104 -2.11 -53.84 3.28
CA LEU A 1104 -1.87 -54.80 4.36
C LEU A 1104 -2.82 -54.53 5.53
N ASN A 1105 -3.57 -55.55 5.95
CA ASN A 1105 -4.47 -55.50 7.10
C ASN A 1105 -3.74 -55.72 8.44
N GLY A 1106 -2.67 -56.51 8.47
CA GLY A 1106 -1.87 -56.87 9.66
C GLY A 1106 -0.71 -55.92 10.00
N THR A 1107 0.43 -56.49 10.41
CA THR A 1107 1.68 -55.76 10.67
C THR A 1107 2.77 -56.12 9.64
N PHE A 1108 3.80 -55.27 9.47
CA PHE A 1108 4.96 -55.61 8.64
C PHE A 1108 5.94 -56.57 9.34
N ASP A 1109 5.70 -56.89 10.61
CA ASP A 1109 6.47 -57.84 11.41
C ASP A 1109 5.87 -59.27 11.36
N ASP A 1110 4.72 -59.45 10.70
CA ASP A 1110 4.08 -60.75 10.46
C ASP A 1110 4.55 -61.37 9.12
N ASP A 1111 5.20 -62.55 9.17
CA ASP A 1111 5.61 -63.32 7.98
C ASP A 1111 4.43 -63.77 7.07
N ASN A 1112 3.18 -63.60 7.52
CA ASN A 1112 1.99 -64.09 6.83
C ASN A 1112 1.50 -63.12 5.74
N VAL A 1113 2.00 -63.33 4.52
CA VAL A 1113 1.63 -62.68 3.23
C VAL A 1113 0.10 -62.69 2.92
N LYS A 1114 -0.72 -63.41 3.70
CA LYS A 1114 -2.17 -63.61 3.48
C LYS A 1114 -3.04 -62.37 3.73
N ASP A 1115 -2.58 -61.40 4.52
CA ASP A 1115 -3.38 -60.23 4.90
C ASP A 1115 -3.27 -59.04 3.91
N ILE A 1116 -2.74 -59.29 2.71
CA ILE A 1116 -2.56 -58.31 1.64
C ILE A 1116 -3.75 -58.34 0.67
N GLU A 1117 -4.51 -57.25 0.65
CA GLU A 1117 -5.72 -57.04 -0.15
C GLU A 1117 -5.42 -56.18 -1.39
N ASP A 1118 -5.78 -56.64 -2.59
CA ASP A 1118 -5.68 -55.84 -3.84
C ASP A 1118 -6.91 -54.92 -3.99
N VAL A 1119 -6.83 -53.73 -3.40
CA VAL A 1119 -7.91 -52.74 -3.36
C VAL A 1119 -7.85 -51.84 -4.62
N PRO A 1120 -8.97 -51.41 -5.24
CA PRO A 1120 -8.94 -50.43 -6.33
C PRO A 1120 -8.18 -49.14 -5.95
N THR A 1121 -7.32 -48.62 -6.83
CA THR A 1121 -6.40 -47.51 -6.49
C THR A 1121 -7.12 -46.28 -5.91
N ASN A 1122 -8.32 -45.95 -6.41
CA ASN A 1122 -9.11 -44.83 -5.91
C ASN A 1122 -9.52 -45.00 -4.44
N ASP A 1123 -9.87 -46.22 -4.02
CA ASP A 1123 -10.34 -46.52 -2.66
C ASP A 1123 -9.18 -46.70 -1.69
N ALA A 1124 -8.07 -47.29 -2.16
CA ALA A 1124 -6.80 -47.31 -1.46
C ALA A 1124 -6.29 -45.87 -1.16
N TYR A 1125 -6.35 -44.98 -2.15
CA TYR A 1125 -6.00 -43.57 -1.99
C TYR A 1125 -6.98 -42.85 -1.04
N ARG A 1126 -8.29 -43.10 -1.17
CA ARG A 1126 -9.33 -42.57 -0.27
C ARG A 1126 -9.12 -43.01 1.18
N MET A 1127 -8.64 -44.24 1.41
CA MET A 1127 -8.26 -44.72 2.74
C MET A 1127 -7.06 -43.95 3.31
N GLY A 1128 -6.05 -43.64 2.49
CA GLY A 1128 -4.95 -42.74 2.85
C GLY A 1128 -5.44 -41.36 3.27
N MET A 1129 -6.22 -40.70 2.40
CA MET A 1129 -6.77 -39.36 2.67
C MET A 1129 -7.67 -39.32 3.91
N LYS A 1130 -8.50 -40.34 4.16
CA LYS A 1130 -9.32 -40.45 5.37
C LYS A 1130 -8.48 -40.56 6.65
N ASN A 1131 -7.35 -41.26 6.61
CA ASN A 1131 -6.46 -41.38 7.76
C ASN A 1131 -5.65 -40.10 8.01
N LEU A 1132 -5.13 -39.47 6.97
CA LEU A 1132 -4.52 -38.14 7.04
C LEU A 1132 -5.50 -37.12 7.67
N LEU A 1133 -6.73 -37.08 7.15
CA LEU A 1133 -7.80 -36.22 7.66
C LEU A 1133 -8.13 -36.49 9.13
N ARG A 1134 -8.27 -37.76 9.53
CA ARG A 1134 -8.49 -38.17 10.92
C ARG A 1134 -7.35 -37.72 11.82
N TRP A 1135 -6.11 -37.86 11.35
CA TRP A 1135 -4.91 -37.49 12.11
C TRP A 1135 -4.78 -35.97 12.28
N ILE A 1136 -4.96 -35.19 11.21
CA ILE A 1136 -4.96 -33.72 11.24
C ILE A 1136 -5.99 -33.22 12.26
N ASN A 1137 -7.25 -33.67 12.13
CA ASN A 1137 -8.36 -33.22 12.99
C ASN A 1137 -8.25 -33.71 14.46
N LYS A 1138 -7.29 -34.58 14.78
CA LYS A 1138 -6.97 -35.06 16.14
C LYS A 1138 -5.77 -34.33 16.75
N ASN A 1139 -4.82 -33.85 15.95
CA ASN A 1139 -3.50 -33.39 16.43
C ASN A 1139 -3.15 -31.92 16.09
N MET A 1140 -3.96 -31.21 15.29
CA MET A 1140 -3.67 -29.83 14.83
C MET A 1140 -4.66 -28.79 15.39
N ASP A 1141 -4.14 -27.66 15.87
CA ASP A 1141 -4.93 -26.48 16.24
C ASP A 1141 -4.92 -25.47 15.08
N PRO A 1142 -6.06 -25.13 14.45
CA PRO A 1142 -6.11 -24.17 13.34
C PRO A 1142 -5.74 -22.73 13.71
N LYS A 1143 -5.51 -22.41 15.00
CA LYS A 1143 -4.94 -21.13 15.45
C LYS A 1143 -3.40 -21.10 15.42
N ARG A 1144 -2.76 -22.27 15.49
CA ARG A 1144 -1.29 -22.42 15.53
C ARG A 1144 -0.76 -23.01 14.24
N ASN A 1145 -1.30 -24.17 13.85
CA ASN A 1145 -0.80 -24.99 12.76
C ASN A 1145 -1.44 -24.56 11.44
N ARG A 1146 -0.63 -24.51 10.38
CA ARG A 1146 -1.11 -24.34 9.01
C ARG A 1146 -0.85 -25.62 8.22
N VAL A 1147 -1.90 -26.18 7.64
CA VAL A 1147 -1.84 -27.46 6.94
C VAL A 1147 -2.21 -27.29 5.47
N PHE A 1148 -1.39 -27.87 4.61
CA PHE A 1148 -1.53 -27.83 3.18
C PHE A 1148 -1.47 -29.23 2.59
N PHE A 1149 -2.08 -29.42 1.42
CA PHE A 1149 -1.99 -30.69 0.73
C PHE A 1149 -1.90 -30.51 -0.78
N THR A 1150 -0.87 -31.17 -1.30
CA THR A 1150 -0.32 -31.23 -2.63
C THR A 1150 -0.95 -32.36 -3.45
N SER A 1151 -1.44 -32.14 -4.68
CA SER A 1151 -1.86 -33.22 -5.61
C SER A 1151 -0.86 -33.59 -6.73
N MET A 1152 -1.29 -33.74 -7.99
CA MET A 1152 -0.66 -34.65 -8.95
C MET A 1152 -0.02 -33.98 -10.16
N SER A 1153 1.20 -34.42 -10.49
CA SER A 1153 1.86 -34.14 -11.76
C SER A 1153 2.26 -35.45 -12.42
N LYS A 1154 1.74 -35.70 -13.63
CA LYS A 1154 2.21 -36.71 -14.59
C LYS A 1154 1.50 -36.52 -15.93
N GLU A 1155 2.09 -35.78 -16.86
CA GLU A 1155 1.96 -36.02 -18.30
C GLU A 1155 3.05 -35.28 -19.07
N TRP A 1156 3.28 -35.69 -20.32
CA TRP A 1156 4.23 -35.07 -21.25
C TRP A 1156 3.67 -34.89 -22.67
N GLY A 1157 2.62 -35.62 -23.08
CA GLY A 1157 1.87 -35.36 -24.33
C GLY A 1157 2.64 -35.43 -25.66
N GLY A 1158 1.91 -35.46 -26.77
CA GLY A 1158 2.47 -35.72 -28.10
C GLY A 1158 2.16 -37.14 -28.58
N ASP A 1159 3.09 -37.75 -29.30
CA ASP A 1159 2.86 -39.06 -29.94
C ASP A 1159 2.61 -40.19 -28.91
N PRO A 1160 1.65 -41.12 -29.15
CA PRO A 1160 1.35 -42.23 -28.23
C PRO A 1160 2.53 -43.17 -27.90
N ASN A 1161 3.60 -43.13 -28.70
CA ASN A 1161 4.82 -43.92 -28.54
C ASN A 1161 6.06 -43.09 -28.17
N GLY A 1162 5.91 -41.77 -27.94
CA GLY A 1162 7.00 -40.87 -27.58
C GLY A 1162 7.37 -40.90 -26.09
N ASN A 1163 8.18 -39.93 -25.66
CA ASN A 1163 8.31 -39.49 -24.26
C ASN A 1163 8.85 -38.05 -24.21
N CYS A 1164 9.15 -37.52 -23.01
CA CYS A 1164 9.72 -36.18 -22.78
C CYS A 1164 11.19 -35.99 -23.23
N TYR A 1165 11.69 -36.76 -24.20
CA TYR A 1165 13.02 -36.58 -24.77
C TYR A 1165 12.99 -35.67 -26.01
N ASN A 1166 13.98 -34.80 -26.13
CA ASN A 1166 14.03 -33.70 -27.11
C ASN A 1166 12.84 -32.72 -27.08
N GLU A 1167 11.91 -32.87 -26.15
CA GLU A 1167 10.87 -31.89 -25.91
C GLU A 1167 11.45 -30.68 -25.17
N THR A 1168 11.72 -29.60 -25.90
CA THR A 1168 12.21 -28.31 -25.33
C THR A 1168 11.11 -27.25 -25.24
N LYS A 1169 9.87 -27.59 -25.63
CA LYS A 1169 8.72 -26.68 -25.63
C LYS A 1169 7.50 -27.28 -24.95
N MET A 1170 6.81 -26.42 -24.20
CA MET A 1170 5.51 -26.69 -23.62
C MET A 1170 4.43 -27.00 -24.68
N ILE A 1171 3.29 -27.52 -24.24
CA ILE A 1171 2.10 -27.74 -25.09
C ILE A 1171 1.28 -26.45 -25.14
N GLU A 1172 1.12 -25.85 -26.32
CA GLU A 1172 0.51 -24.53 -26.47
C GLU A 1172 -1.03 -24.47 -26.29
N ASP A 1173 -1.73 -25.61 -26.36
CA ASP A 1173 -3.20 -25.70 -26.24
C ASP A 1173 -3.69 -25.31 -24.82
N PRO A 1174 -4.47 -24.22 -24.67
CA PRO A 1174 -5.01 -23.77 -23.39
C PRO A 1174 -6.16 -24.62 -22.85
N ASN A 1175 -6.56 -25.68 -23.55
CA ASN A 1175 -7.55 -26.66 -23.08
C ASN A 1175 -6.94 -28.04 -22.85
N TYR A 1176 -5.60 -28.16 -22.92
CA TYR A 1176 -4.92 -29.45 -22.85
C TYR A 1176 -5.17 -30.16 -21.52
N TRP A 1177 -5.98 -31.22 -21.56
CA TRP A 1177 -6.17 -32.13 -20.43
C TRP A 1177 -5.56 -33.50 -20.74
N GLY A 1178 -4.49 -33.83 -20.02
CA GLY A 1178 -3.80 -35.10 -20.10
C GLY A 1178 -4.57 -36.34 -19.58
N SER A 1179 -4.35 -37.45 -20.29
CA SER A 1179 -4.95 -38.76 -20.11
C SER A 1179 -4.53 -39.53 -18.85
N ASP A 1180 -3.30 -39.36 -18.37
CA ASP A 1180 -2.71 -40.02 -17.19
C ASP A 1180 -3.25 -39.41 -15.88
N SER A 1181 -3.64 -38.14 -15.93
CA SER A 1181 -4.08 -37.35 -14.78
C SER A 1181 -5.48 -37.72 -14.32
N ARG A 1182 -5.55 -38.77 -13.48
CA ARG A 1182 -6.78 -39.40 -12.97
C ARG A 1182 -7.70 -38.42 -12.22
N LYS A 1183 -8.67 -37.84 -12.94
CA LYS A 1183 -9.76 -37.01 -12.38
C LYS A 1183 -10.47 -37.64 -11.17
N SER A 1184 -10.53 -38.97 -11.08
CA SER A 1184 -11.08 -39.70 -9.93
C SER A 1184 -10.31 -39.47 -8.63
N ILE A 1185 -8.99 -39.38 -8.66
CA ILE A 1185 -8.15 -39.11 -7.48
C ILE A 1185 -8.32 -37.65 -7.03
N MET A 1186 -8.44 -36.72 -7.98
CA MET A 1186 -8.76 -35.31 -7.70
C MET A 1186 -10.12 -35.16 -7.01
N GLN A 1187 -11.11 -35.93 -7.46
CA GLN A 1187 -12.42 -36.03 -6.82
C GLN A 1187 -12.32 -36.62 -5.41
N VAL A 1188 -11.56 -37.72 -5.20
CA VAL A 1188 -11.32 -38.28 -3.86
C VAL A 1188 -10.75 -37.24 -2.89
N ILE A 1189 -9.75 -36.46 -3.32
CA ILE A 1189 -9.13 -35.45 -2.45
C ILE A 1189 -10.14 -34.35 -2.09
N LYS A 1190 -10.86 -33.81 -3.09
CA LYS A 1190 -11.92 -32.80 -2.91
C LYS A 1190 -13.01 -33.29 -1.95
N GLU A 1191 -13.44 -34.54 -2.11
CA GLU A 1191 -14.50 -35.15 -1.28
C GLU A 1191 -14.06 -35.41 0.17
N GLU A 1192 -12.84 -35.89 0.42
CA GLU A 1192 -12.40 -36.12 1.80
C GLU A 1192 -12.04 -34.82 2.52
N PHE A 1193 -11.31 -33.88 1.90
CA PHE A 1193 -10.95 -32.62 2.59
C PHE A 1193 -12.12 -31.67 2.83
N SER A 1194 -13.21 -31.78 2.06
CA SER A 1194 -14.46 -31.05 2.35
C SER A 1194 -15.06 -31.38 3.73
N LYS A 1195 -14.64 -32.49 4.35
CA LYS A 1195 -15.10 -32.98 5.66
C LYS A 1195 -14.18 -32.53 6.82
N SER A 1196 -13.16 -31.71 6.56
CA SER A 1196 -12.20 -31.29 7.59
C SER A 1196 -12.75 -30.22 8.52
N LYS A 1197 -12.35 -30.25 9.81
CA LYS A 1197 -12.57 -29.18 10.79
C LYS A 1197 -11.38 -28.21 10.83
N VAL A 1198 -10.17 -28.72 10.61
CA VAL A 1198 -8.95 -27.91 10.41
C VAL A 1198 -8.90 -27.48 8.93
N PRO A 1199 -8.70 -26.19 8.59
CA PRO A 1199 -8.61 -25.74 7.21
C PRO A 1199 -7.35 -26.31 6.52
N ILE A 1200 -7.54 -27.35 5.69
CA ILE A 1200 -6.51 -27.85 4.77
C ILE A 1200 -6.54 -26.97 3.53
N THR A 1201 -5.46 -26.28 3.24
CA THR A 1201 -5.32 -25.54 1.97
C THR A 1201 -4.87 -26.52 0.89
N PHE A 1202 -5.79 -26.85 -0.01
CA PHE A 1202 -5.58 -27.83 -1.07
C PHE A 1202 -4.94 -27.24 -2.34
N LEU A 1203 -4.11 -28.05 -2.99
CA LEU A 1203 -3.51 -27.87 -4.30
C LEU A 1203 -4.01 -28.95 -5.29
N ASN A 1204 -4.58 -28.60 -6.44
CA ASN A 1204 -5.13 -29.50 -7.48
C ASN A 1204 -4.25 -29.64 -8.78
N ILE A 1205 -2.96 -29.98 -8.60
CA ILE A 1205 -1.69 -29.65 -9.32
C ILE A 1205 -1.53 -30.07 -10.79
N THR A 1206 -2.64 -30.18 -11.47
CA THR A 1206 -2.76 -31.14 -12.55
C THR A 1206 -2.68 -30.43 -13.89
N GLN A 1207 -3.43 -29.34 -14.08
CA GLN A 1207 -3.67 -28.72 -15.38
C GLN A 1207 -2.50 -27.85 -15.89
N LEU A 1208 -1.34 -27.97 -15.23
CA LEU A 1208 -0.14 -27.18 -15.46
C LEU A 1208 1.09 -27.95 -15.90
N SER A 1209 1.30 -29.10 -15.27
CA SER A 1209 2.47 -29.92 -15.46
C SER A 1209 2.25 -30.73 -16.72
N MET A 1210 0.98 -31.03 -17.01
CA MET A 1210 0.53 -31.62 -18.26
C MET A 1210 1.06 -30.83 -19.48
N PRO A 1211 0.92 -29.50 -19.58
CA PRO A 1211 1.60 -28.76 -20.64
C PRO A 1211 3.14 -28.61 -20.52
N ARG A 1212 3.81 -29.02 -19.43
CA ARG A 1212 5.28 -28.79 -19.19
C ARG A 1212 6.18 -29.98 -19.43
N ARG A 1213 5.91 -30.70 -20.49
CA ARG A 1213 6.76 -31.78 -21.00
C ARG A 1213 8.25 -31.44 -21.09
N ASP A 1214 8.56 -30.17 -21.32
CA ASP A 1214 9.90 -29.61 -21.41
C ASP A 1214 10.68 -29.60 -20.09
N ALA A 1215 10.04 -29.43 -18.94
CA ALA A 1215 10.74 -29.22 -17.67
C ALA A 1215 11.23 -30.50 -16.96
N HIS A 1216 11.00 -31.66 -17.58
CA HIS A 1216 11.40 -32.95 -17.06
C HIS A 1216 12.92 -33.15 -17.05
N THR A 1217 13.41 -33.96 -16.10
CA THR A 1217 14.83 -34.35 -16.06
C THR A 1217 15.28 -35.12 -17.31
N SER A 1218 14.38 -35.88 -17.95
CA SER A 1218 14.68 -36.62 -19.17
C SER A 1218 15.93 -37.51 -18.97
N ILE A 1219 16.91 -37.51 -19.87
CA ILE A 1219 18.22 -38.18 -19.69
C ILE A 1219 19.27 -37.33 -18.95
N TYR A 1220 18.96 -36.08 -18.62
CA TYR A 1220 19.89 -35.08 -18.09
C TYR A 1220 19.86 -35.08 -16.56
N LYS A 1221 20.44 -36.13 -15.97
CA LYS A 1221 20.52 -36.33 -14.52
C LYS A 1221 21.47 -37.46 -14.17
N GLU A 1222 21.87 -37.52 -12.91
CA GLU A 1222 22.42 -38.73 -12.31
C GLU A 1222 21.31 -39.71 -11.93
N ARG A 1223 21.59 -41.02 -12.04
CA ARG A 1223 20.69 -42.07 -11.58
C ARG A 1223 21.49 -43.18 -10.89
N TRP A 1224 22.09 -42.84 -9.74
CA TRP A 1224 22.96 -43.72 -8.94
C TRP A 1224 24.26 -44.05 -9.70
N GLY A 1225 24.90 -42.99 -10.21
CA GLY A 1225 25.87 -43.01 -11.30
C GLY A 1225 25.34 -42.27 -12.54
N PRO A 1226 26.22 -41.60 -13.32
CA PRO A 1226 25.83 -40.95 -14.57
C PRO A 1226 25.42 -41.99 -15.62
N LEU A 1227 24.38 -41.71 -16.41
CA LEU A 1227 23.94 -42.62 -17.48
C LEU A 1227 25.07 -42.88 -18.48
N SER A 1228 25.28 -44.16 -18.81
CA SER A 1228 26.25 -44.59 -19.81
C SER A 1228 25.90 -44.09 -21.22
N PRO A 1229 26.87 -44.03 -22.16
CA PRO A 1229 26.59 -43.65 -23.55
C PRO A 1229 25.49 -44.49 -24.20
N GLN A 1230 25.40 -45.78 -23.87
CA GLN A 1230 24.39 -46.72 -24.35
C GLN A 1230 22.99 -46.40 -23.80
N GLU A 1231 22.88 -46.01 -22.52
CA GLU A 1231 21.61 -45.58 -21.92
C GLU A 1231 21.15 -44.23 -22.46
N LYS A 1232 22.08 -43.27 -22.63
CA LYS A 1232 21.80 -41.97 -23.26
C LYS A 1232 21.38 -42.11 -24.73
N ALA A 1233 21.88 -43.12 -25.43
CA ALA A 1233 21.45 -43.48 -26.79
C ALA A 1233 20.08 -44.17 -26.86
N ASN A 1234 19.49 -44.60 -25.73
CA ASN A 1234 18.13 -45.14 -25.65
C ASN A 1234 17.21 -44.28 -24.75
N PRO A 1235 16.91 -43.03 -25.15
CA PRO A 1235 16.08 -42.14 -24.35
C PRO A 1235 14.66 -42.68 -24.14
N SER A 1236 14.14 -43.54 -25.02
CA SER A 1236 12.81 -44.17 -24.87
C SER A 1236 12.62 -44.86 -23.52
N SER A 1237 13.70 -45.47 -23.01
CA SER A 1237 13.71 -46.32 -21.81
C SER A 1237 14.35 -45.66 -20.59
N TYR A 1238 15.16 -44.62 -20.80
CA TYR A 1238 15.99 -44.00 -19.74
C TYR A 1238 15.62 -42.55 -19.41
N ALA A 1239 14.81 -41.87 -20.23
CA ALA A 1239 14.31 -40.54 -19.92
C ALA A 1239 13.31 -40.56 -18.74
N ASP A 1240 13.47 -39.63 -17.80
CA ASP A 1240 12.64 -39.52 -16.60
C ASP A 1240 11.63 -38.38 -16.73
N CYS A 1241 10.45 -38.77 -17.19
CA CYS A 1241 9.25 -37.96 -17.34
C CYS A 1241 8.37 -38.02 -16.08
N ILE A 1242 9.01 -38.02 -14.91
CA ILE A 1242 8.36 -37.96 -13.59
C ILE A 1242 9.02 -36.85 -12.77
N HIS A 1243 10.35 -36.84 -12.71
CA HIS A 1243 11.11 -35.82 -12.01
C HIS A 1243 11.41 -34.63 -12.93
N TRP A 1244 11.81 -33.54 -12.31
CA TRP A 1244 11.84 -32.20 -12.88
C TRP A 1244 13.20 -31.58 -12.65
N CYS A 1245 13.71 -30.86 -13.63
CA CYS A 1245 14.95 -30.12 -13.46
C CYS A 1245 14.80 -29.07 -12.34
N LEU A 1246 15.88 -28.85 -11.60
CA LEU A 1246 15.98 -27.81 -10.57
C LEU A 1246 17.28 -27.02 -10.74
N PRO A 1247 17.22 -25.71 -11.07
CA PRO A 1247 16.02 -24.90 -11.31
C PRO A 1247 15.17 -25.42 -12.49
N GLY A 1248 13.88 -25.11 -12.53
CA GLY A 1248 12.90 -25.72 -13.45
C GLY A 1248 11.57 -26.00 -12.75
N LEU A 1249 10.76 -26.99 -13.19
CA LEU A 1249 9.35 -27.13 -12.77
C LEU A 1249 9.16 -27.13 -11.26
N GLN A 1250 10.12 -27.61 -10.43
CA GLN A 1250 9.96 -27.55 -8.96
C GLN A 1250 10.50 -26.29 -8.27
N ASP A 1251 11.02 -25.29 -8.98
CA ASP A 1251 10.97 -23.88 -8.51
C ASP A 1251 9.59 -23.34 -8.84
N VAL A 1252 9.11 -23.63 -10.04
CA VAL A 1252 7.67 -23.57 -10.34
C VAL A 1252 6.87 -24.52 -9.47
N TRP A 1253 7.53 -25.27 -8.57
CA TRP A 1253 7.01 -25.77 -7.31
C TRP A 1253 7.45 -24.95 -6.04
N ASN A 1254 8.66 -24.45 -5.85
CA ASN A 1254 9.00 -23.60 -4.69
C ASN A 1254 8.52 -22.16 -4.61
N GLU A 1255 7.61 -21.75 -5.50
CA GLU A 1255 6.95 -20.45 -5.40
C GLU A 1255 5.40 -20.29 -5.52
N LEU A 1256 4.63 -20.69 -4.48
CA LEU A 1256 3.16 -20.52 -4.23
C LEU A 1256 2.60 -20.45 -2.75
N LEU A 1257 3.15 -21.14 -1.70
CA LEU A 1257 2.66 -21.60 -0.38
C LEU A 1257 2.54 -20.47 0.57
N TYR A 1258 3.67 -20.06 1.15
CA TYR A 1258 4.07 -18.73 1.55
C TYR A 1258 3.08 -17.61 1.09
N ALA A 1259 2.48 -17.65 -0.13
CA ALA A 1259 1.20 -16.97 -0.45
C ALA A 1259 -0.13 -17.34 0.30
N LYS A 1260 -0.73 -18.54 0.33
CA LYS A 1260 -1.82 -18.78 1.32
C LYS A 1260 -1.25 -18.81 2.73
N LEU A 1261 -0.01 -19.27 2.93
CA LEU A 1261 0.66 -19.56 4.20
C LEU A 1261 0.77 -18.37 5.13
N PHE A 1262 0.89 -17.15 4.61
CA PHE A 1262 0.67 -15.99 5.47
C PHE A 1262 -0.33 -14.98 4.92
N TYR A 1263 -0.70 -15.03 3.64
CA TYR A 1263 -1.56 -13.96 3.13
C TYR A 1263 -3.05 -14.21 2.97
N ALA A 1264 -3.48 -15.43 2.70
CA ALA A 1264 -4.87 -15.67 2.26
C ALA A 1264 -5.94 -15.43 3.35
#